data_AF-A0A2H0Z3B3-F1
#
_entry.id   AF-A0A2H0Z3B3-F1
#
_cell.length_a   1.000
_cell.length_b   1.000
_cell.length_c   1.000
_cell.angle_alpha   90.00
_cell.angle_beta   90.00
_cell.angle_gamma   90.00
#
_symmetry.space_group_name_H-M   'P 1'
#
loop_
_entity.id
_entity.type
_entity.pdbx_description
1 polymer ?
#
loop_
_entity_poly.entity_id
_entity_poly.type
_entity_poly.pdbx_seq_one_letter_code
_entity_poly.pdbx_strand_id
1 'polypeptide(L)'
;MFSTILLLLFISKIIQPQIVFKELPHYSVSEKDLSFIESSSVRKTMLLNGEWKVYNFKDEEKKKTGVGVPSLFEGNAEIVYEKYFDLSKTDLQNNNFELHFLGLSYTAEISINNSVIYLHPGGEFPFSVSLPKDLLKSEKKNFLSVKVNSKLDATHTIPYKNAFLSPERFGGIFRDIYLKFVPNIHLSKFNFHYEVIPNSSRAKVFVSANIANHEFRGKADSAALENFEIKFSVQNRNELSLNGSATTQIQLRKGKEKVLSQAFDASNLVMWNCSTPSAYVITAQILQNGNVIDEIIQPVSFYNFSIQKDSPYLNGEKFQLNGVTYFASNKSYGSMFTYQQMKNDLTQIKDLGFNAVRFPKQAPHPYLLSLCSELGLLAFIESPASSVPENLVEDQNFVSLSNNYLKRFLSAYGNYSAVAAVGLGGGFLPNSSLHTFYLDTQAEKVKKLISKPVYASFVAGQFDKIPKLDFYGIELFSTSLSALDEIFKPLYAELGKGKVFLSEAGYLVTLGRSSGYTNPSTFEAQAKFFSDLLAYSEENENAGYFINSMYDYRCDYHSVLASYNDEKILTLGICNEDRNNGRPVYKVIYAKLHNLEQVTIPIGLKKDRSPMAFIVSGLLLALLTGFLINSGRKFREDTSRALLRPYNFFADIRDLRIISGLHSIILALIISAIFGTLMASMFFFFKDKILFDRVILSFGSENISWAMSYFSWHPVQAILVLTGLVFLKLLFISLVVKFFSFFVMNKIFFSNAYYVVVWSFLPFVLLIPGVIILYRILAMDTMNIYIYGILFLFLALCVHRLLKGVYVIYDVAPGKVYFYAFVFMAGVSTVYLLFMQAYNSTFDFLVFGVKELLVRI
;
A
#
# COMPACT_ATOMS: atom_id res chain seq x y z
N MET A 1 -26.42 -6.97 4.91
CA MET A 1 -25.06 -6.42 4.83
C MET A 1 -25.00 -5.24 3.84
N PHE A 2 -25.13 -5.48 2.54
CA PHE A 2 -24.99 -4.46 1.47
C PHE A 2 -25.89 -3.22 1.66
N SER A 3 -27.18 -3.39 1.96
CA SER A 3 -28.10 -2.26 2.17
C SER A 3 -27.81 -1.41 3.42
N THR A 4 -27.19 -2.01 4.45
CA THR A 4 -26.87 -1.34 5.71
C THR A 4 -25.57 -0.55 5.58
N ILE A 5 -24.62 -1.10 4.80
CA ILE A 5 -23.42 -0.39 4.33
C ILE A 5 -23.81 0.84 3.49
N LEU A 6 -24.85 0.71 2.65
CA LEU A 6 -25.39 1.83 1.87
C LEU A 6 -25.87 2.99 2.76
N LEU A 7 -26.50 2.70 3.90
CA LEU A 7 -26.99 3.74 4.82
C LEU A 7 -25.85 4.47 5.54
N LEU A 8 -24.78 3.75 5.92
CA LEU A 8 -23.56 4.33 6.50
C LEU A 8 -22.86 5.29 5.52
N LEU A 9 -22.93 5.00 4.22
CA LEU A 9 -22.36 5.84 3.16
C LEU A 9 -23.10 7.17 2.93
N PHE A 10 -24.42 7.22 3.18
CA PHE A 10 -25.19 8.46 3.00
C PHE A 10 -24.89 9.51 4.07
N ILE A 11 -24.44 9.09 5.25
CA ILE A 11 -24.20 9.98 6.41
C ILE A 11 -22.82 10.65 6.32
N SER A 12 -21.89 10.12 5.52
CA SER A 12 -20.47 10.44 5.65
C SER A 12 -19.93 11.55 4.73
N LYS A 13 -20.78 12.38 4.12
CA LYS A 13 -20.35 13.35 3.07
C LYS A 13 -20.41 14.84 3.45
N ILE A 14 -20.58 15.20 4.72
CA ILE A 14 -20.94 16.59 5.09
C ILE A 14 -19.77 17.43 5.65
N ILE A 15 -18.57 16.87 5.89
CA ILE A 15 -17.47 17.66 6.46
C ILE A 15 -16.18 17.36 5.71
N GLN A 16 -15.62 18.35 5.01
CA GLN A 16 -14.23 18.29 4.54
C GLN A 16 -13.34 18.72 5.71
N PRO A 17 -12.48 17.83 6.24
CA PRO A 17 -11.57 18.20 7.30
C PRO A 17 -10.58 19.27 6.82
N GLN A 18 -10.15 20.11 7.75
CA GLN A 18 -9.06 21.06 7.51
C GLN A 18 -7.78 20.30 7.16
N ILE A 19 -7.04 20.77 6.14
CA ILE A 19 -5.75 20.19 5.77
C ILE A 19 -4.76 20.44 6.91
N VAL A 20 -4.18 19.37 7.44
CA VAL A 20 -3.17 19.42 8.52
C VAL A 20 -1.82 19.07 7.94
N PHE A 21 -0.84 19.95 8.14
CA PHE A 21 0.55 19.69 7.78
C PHE A 21 1.30 19.02 8.94
N LYS A 22 2.15 18.06 8.61
CA LYS A 22 3.12 17.40 9.50
C LYS A 22 4.52 17.80 9.05
N GLU A 23 5.37 18.16 10.00
CA GLU A 23 6.75 18.62 9.78
C GLU A 23 7.72 17.90 10.71
N LEU A 24 8.95 17.65 10.26
CA LEU A 24 9.99 17.08 11.13
C LEU A 24 10.53 18.15 12.11
N PRO A 25 10.47 17.92 13.43
CA PRO A 25 10.92 18.89 14.41
C PRO A 25 12.44 19.03 14.36
N HIS A 26 12.93 20.26 14.35
CA HIS A 26 14.37 20.57 14.36
C HIS A 26 15.17 19.88 13.25
N TYR A 27 14.54 19.62 12.10
CA TYR A 27 15.21 19.00 10.97
C TYR A 27 16.31 19.90 10.42
N SER A 28 17.53 19.36 10.34
CA SER A 28 18.66 20.01 9.69
C SER A 28 19.46 18.97 8.91
N VAL A 29 20.06 19.43 7.81
CA VAL A 29 20.90 18.62 6.93
C VAL A 29 22.34 19.05 7.15
N SER A 30 23.22 18.11 7.51
CA SER A 30 24.66 18.39 7.62
C SER A 30 25.37 18.14 6.29
N GLU A 31 26.55 18.74 6.08
CA GLU A 31 27.35 18.49 4.87
C GLU A 31 27.73 17.01 4.71
N LYS A 32 27.89 16.26 5.82
CA LYS A 32 28.16 14.82 5.78
C LYS A 32 26.99 14.02 5.19
N ASP A 33 25.77 14.48 5.46
CA ASP A 33 24.55 13.84 4.95
C ASP A 33 24.40 14.03 3.44
N LEU A 34 25.03 15.04 2.85
CA LEU A 34 25.00 15.31 1.41
C LEU A 34 25.89 14.37 0.60
N SER A 35 26.66 13.48 1.23
CA SER A 35 27.62 12.61 0.51
C SER A 35 26.99 11.62 -0.48
N PHE A 36 25.68 11.37 -0.40
CA PHE A 36 24.96 10.57 -1.41
C PHE A 36 24.42 11.41 -2.59
N ILE A 37 24.43 12.74 -2.45
CA ILE A 37 24.07 13.69 -3.49
C ILE A 37 25.37 14.01 -4.23
N GLU A 38 25.33 14.05 -5.56
CA GLU A 38 26.47 14.31 -6.44
C GLU A 38 27.01 15.77 -6.29
N SER A 39 27.45 16.15 -5.08
CA SER A 39 28.14 17.40 -4.78
C SER A 39 29.64 17.19 -4.86
N SER A 40 30.32 18.11 -5.53
CA SER A 40 31.79 18.15 -5.64
C SER A 40 32.29 19.55 -5.31
N SER A 41 33.60 19.74 -5.24
CA SER A 41 34.20 21.08 -5.02
C SER A 41 33.83 22.08 -6.13
N VAL A 42 33.45 21.59 -7.32
CA VAL A 42 33.10 22.37 -8.50
C VAL A 42 31.59 22.45 -8.77
N ARG A 43 30.80 21.47 -8.29
CA ARG A 43 29.33 21.49 -8.35
C ARG A 43 28.73 21.94 -7.03
N LYS A 44 28.43 23.23 -6.92
CA LYS A 44 27.76 23.80 -5.75
C LYS A 44 26.30 23.35 -5.69
N THR A 45 25.80 23.08 -4.48
CA THR A 45 24.39 22.79 -4.20
C THR A 45 23.84 23.77 -3.19
N MET A 46 22.63 24.29 -3.42
CA MET A 46 21.88 25.10 -2.46
C MET A 46 20.65 24.31 -2.00
N LEU A 47 20.51 24.11 -0.69
CA LEU A 47 19.32 23.51 -0.10
C LEU A 47 18.14 24.50 -0.16
N LEU A 48 16.99 24.06 -0.68
CA LEU A 48 15.77 24.86 -0.81
C LEU A 48 14.72 24.55 0.27
N ASN A 49 15.09 23.76 1.28
CA ASN A 49 14.26 23.46 2.45
C ASN A 49 13.97 24.70 3.32
N GLY A 50 13.25 24.48 4.42
CA GLY A 50 12.87 25.50 5.40
C GLY A 50 11.47 26.02 5.13
N GLU A 51 11.18 27.27 5.48
CA GLU A 51 9.85 27.87 5.35
C GLU A 51 9.44 28.11 3.89
N TRP A 52 8.30 27.54 3.50
CA TRP A 52 7.60 27.77 2.24
C TRP A 52 6.23 28.40 2.51
N LYS A 53 5.72 29.20 1.58
CA LYS A 53 4.33 29.67 1.64
C LYS A 53 3.43 28.66 0.94
N VAL A 54 2.38 28.20 1.61
CA VAL A 54 1.48 27.18 1.09
C VAL A 54 0.03 27.63 1.12
N TYR A 55 -0.77 27.18 0.16
CA TYR A 55 -2.21 27.39 0.14
C TYR A 55 -2.91 26.29 -0.67
N ASN A 56 -4.20 26.07 -0.37
CA ASN A 56 -5.05 25.22 -1.18
C ASN A 56 -5.39 25.94 -2.48
N PHE A 57 -5.13 25.30 -3.62
CA PHE A 57 -5.38 25.85 -4.95
C PHE A 57 -6.83 26.34 -5.13
N LYS A 58 -7.81 25.68 -4.48
CA LYS A 58 -9.22 26.04 -4.57
C LYS A 58 -9.64 27.26 -3.75
N ASP A 59 -8.88 27.63 -2.72
CA ASP A 59 -9.25 28.71 -1.80
C ASP A 59 -8.79 30.11 -2.27
N GLU A 60 -8.21 30.19 -3.48
CA GLU A 60 -7.48 31.34 -4.04
C GLU A 60 -6.37 31.86 -3.09
N GLU A 61 -5.45 32.70 -3.59
CA GLU A 61 -4.19 33.08 -2.90
C GLU A 61 -4.33 33.79 -1.53
N LYS A 62 -5.55 34.08 -1.05
CA LYS A 62 -5.80 34.94 0.12
C LYS A 62 -5.51 34.26 1.48
N LYS A 63 -5.17 32.97 1.53
CA LYS A 63 -4.88 32.21 2.77
C LYS A 63 -3.53 31.48 2.74
N LYS A 64 -2.43 32.18 2.44
CA LYS A 64 -1.07 31.59 2.50
C LYS A 64 -0.60 31.38 3.94
N THR A 65 -0.19 30.16 4.29
CA THR A 65 0.44 29.82 5.58
C THR A 65 1.92 29.47 5.39
N GLY A 66 2.73 29.63 6.44
CA GLY A 66 4.12 29.13 6.44
C GLY A 66 4.13 27.64 6.79
N VAL A 67 4.90 26.85 6.05
CA VAL A 67 5.12 25.41 6.31
C VAL A 67 6.58 25.08 6.05
N GLY A 68 7.21 24.35 6.96
CA GLY A 68 8.53 23.78 6.79
C GLY A 68 8.56 22.67 5.72
N VAL A 69 9.48 22.74 4.77
CA VAL A 69 9.80 21.64 3.85
C VAL A 69 11.09 20.97 4.33
N PRO A 70 11.14 19.63 4.49
CA PRO A 70 10.12 18.65 4.09
C PRO A 70 8.86 18.64 4.98
N SER A 71 7.69 18.47 4.34
CA SER A 71 6.38 18.34 4.98
C SER A 71 5.43 17.39 4.27
N LEU A 72 4.48 16.89 5.06
CA LEU A 72 3.35 16.07 4.62
C LEU A 72 2.03 16.73 4.95
N PHE A 73 0.99 16.40 4.19
CA PHE A 73 -0.39 16.75 4.51
C PHE A 73 -1.34 15.58 4.26
N GLU A 74 -2.44 15.55 5.01
CA GLU A 74 -3.51 14.56 4.87
C GLU A 74 -4.62 15.05 3.94
N GLY A 75 -5.21 14.12 3.18
CA GLY A 75 -6.38 14.35 2.35
C GLY A 75 -6.12 14.55 0.85
N ASN A 76 -7.21 14.69 0.10
CA ASN A 76 -7.22 14.81 -1.36
C ASN A 76 -7.28 16.30 -1.77
N ALA A 77 -6.20 17.04 -1.52
CA ALA A 77 -6.10 18.46 -1.82
C ALA A 77 -5.05 18.76 -2.89
N GLU A 78 -5.24 19.87 -3.59
CA GLU A 78 -4.23 20.46 -4.48
C GLU A 78 -3.57 21.61 -3.73
N ILE A 79 -2.30 21.44 -3.38
CA ILE A 79 -1.54 22.39 -2.56
C ILE A 79 -0.48 23.05 -3.40
N VAL A 80 -0.41 24.37 -3.36
CA VAL A 80 0.64 25.14 -4.01
C VAL A 80 1.68 25.51 -2.97
N TYR A 81 2.94 25.15 -3.23
CA TYR A 81 4.11 25.52 -2.45
C TYR A 81 4.88 26.63 -3.17
N GLU A 82 5.20 27.71 -2.46
CA GLU A 82 5.91 28.87 -2.99
C GLU A 82 7.19 29.18 -2.21
N LYS A 83 8.28 29.40 -2.94
CA LYS A 83 9.60 29.77 -2.40
C LYS A 83 10.30 30.80 -3.26
N TYR A 84 11.06 31.67 -2.62
CA TYR A 84 11.97 32.57 -3.29
C TYR A 84 13.42 32.17 -3.03
N PHE A 85 14.27 32.32 -4.04
CA PHE A 85 15.71 32.14 -3.92
C PHE A 85 16.44 33.18 -4.76
N ASP A 86 17.68 33.48 -4.37
CA ASP A 86 18.50 34.51 -4.99
C ASP A 86 19.65 33.89 -5.79
N LEU A 87 19.99 34.52 -6.91
CA LEU A 87 21.11 34.17 -7.77
C LEU A 87 21.98 35.41 -8.01
N SER A 88 23.30 35.27 -7.85
CA SER A 88 24.23 36.33 -8.23
C SER A 88 24.42 36.39 -9.75
N LYS A 89 24.95 37.51 -10.25
CA LYS A 89 25.35 37.62 -11.67
C LYS A 89 26.38 36.57 -12.06
N THR A 90 27.36 36.31 -11.18
CA THR A 90 28.41 35.31 -11.41
C THR A 90 27.84 33.90 -11.47
N ASP A 91 26.83 33.59 -10.65
CA ASP A 91 26.18 32.28 -10.69
C ASP A 91 25.55 32.04 -12.07
N LEU A 92 24.77 33.00 -12.57
CA LEU A 92 24.06 32.90 -13.86
C LEU A 92 25.01 32.89 -15.07
N GLN A 93 26.13 33.61 -14.99
CA GLN A 93 27.12 33.63 -16.06
C GLN A 93 27.86 32.30 -16.19
N ASN A 94 28.18 31.65 -15.07
CA ASN A 94 29.09 30.50 -15.06
C ASN A 94 28.38 29.14 -15.00
N ASN A 95 27.11 29.11 -14.61
CA ASN A 95 26.40 27.86 -14.33
C ASN A 95 25.04 27.79 -15.03
N ASN A 96 24.67 26.58 -15.42
CA ASN A 96 23.30 26.13 -15.58
C ASN A 96 22.74 25.68 -14.23
N PHE A 97 21.43 25.51 -14.14
CA PHE A 97 20.74 25.20 -12.89
C PHE A 97 19.79 24.02 -13.05
N GLU A 98 19.75 23.18 -12.03
CA GLU A 98 18.87 22.02 -11.99
C GLU A 98 18.22 21.92 -10.61
N LEU A 99 16.89 21.85 -10.57
CA LEU A 99 16.16 21.48 -9.36
C LEU A 99 16.23 19.97 -9.19
N HIS A 100 16.66 19.52 -8.04
CA HIS A 100 16.73 18.11 -7.68
C HIS A 100 15.81 17.85 -6.49
N PHE A 101 14.73 17.11 -6.73
CA PHE A 101 13.78 16.69 -5.72
C PHE A 101 14.15 15.26 -5.30
N LEU A 102 14.33 15.02 -3.99
CA LEU A 102 14.53 13.65 -3.48
C LEU A 102 13.22 12.84 -3.43
N GLY A 103 12.07 13.51 -3.47
CA GLY A 103 10.74 12.91 -3.59
C GLY A 103 9.63 13.87 -3.16
N LEU A 104 8.50 13.76 -3.86
CA LEU A 104 7.24 14.42 -3.52
C LEU A 104 6.09 13.45 -3.83
N SER A 105 4.92 13.68 -3.24
CA SER A 105 3.74 12.83 -3.44
C SER A 105 2.53 13.66 -3.88
N TYR A 106 1.87 13.41 -5.02
CA TYR A 106 2.17 12.39 -6.04
C TYR A 106 2.54 13.02 -7.38
N THR A 107 1.64 13.78 -8.02
CA THR A 107 1.96 14.55 -9.25
C THR A 107 2.28 16.00 -8.90
N ALA A 108 3.07 16.67 -9.73
CA ALA A 108 3.39 18.08 -9.53
C ALA A 108 3.49 18.90 -10.81
N GLU A 109 3.07 20.15 -10.77
CA GLU A 109 3.36 21.18 -11.77
C GLU A 109 4.38 22.15 -11.17
N ILE A 110 5.52 22.30 -11.84
CA ILE A 110 6.65 23.11 -11.38
C ILE A 110 6.78 24.33 -12.29
N SER A 111 6.81 25.50 -11.68
CA SER A 111 6.93 26.77 -12.38
C SER A 111 8.04 27.65 -11.78
N ILE A 112 8.69 28.41 -12.66
CA ILE A 112 9.69 29.41 -12.30
C ILE A 112 9.26 30.75 -12.87
N ASN A 113 9.23 31.79 -12.04
CA ASN A 113 8.80 33.14 -12.41
C ASN A 113 7.49 33.14 -13.22
N ASN A 114 6.50 32.38 -12.75
CA ASN A 114 5.14 32.22 -13.32
C ASN A 114 5.06 31.47 -14.66
N SER A 115 6.14 30.81 -15.09
CA SER A 115 6.14 29.96 -16.29
C SER A 115 6.27 28.49 -15.88
N VAL A 116 5.33 27.64 -16.31
CA VAL A 116 5.40 26.19 -16.09
C VAL A 116 6.54 25.62 -16.91
N ILE A 117 7.46 24.91 -16.25
CA ILE A 117 8.64 24.31 -16.88
C ILE A 117 8.60 22.78 -16.88
N TYR A 118 7.81 22.17 -15.99
CA TYR A 118 7.77 20.72 -15.87
C TYR A 118 6.48 20.21 -15.24
N LEU A 119 6.01 19.06 -15.73
CA LEU A 119 4.91 18.28 -15.19
C LEU A 119 5.45 16.92 -14.72
N HIS A 120 5.49 16.70 -13.42
CA HIS A 120 5.85 15.42 -12.82
C HIS A 120 4.64 14.48 -12.86
N PRO A 121 4.72 13.34 -13.58
CA PRO A 121 3.58 12.47 -13.83
C PRO A 121 3.16 11.62 -12.63
N GLY A 122 3.94 11.62 -11.54
CA GLY A 122 3.68 10.78 -10.38
C GLY A 122 4.88 9.98 -9.91
N GLY A 123 5.00 9.83 -8.59
CA GLY A 123 5.94 8.92 -7.94
C GLY A 123 6.79 9.60 -6.88
N GLU A 124 7.11 8.83 -5.85
CA GLU A 124 7.85 9.24 -4.64
C GLU A 124 9.38 9.17 -4.79
N PHE A 125 9.88 8.89 -5.99
CA PHE A 125 11.30 8.72 -6.27
C PHE A 125 11.98 10.04 -6.65
N PRO A 126 13.32 10.13 -6.53
CA PRO A 126 14.06 11.31 -6.96
C PRO A 126 13.91 11.62 -8.44
N PHE A 127 13.90 12.90 -8.75
CA PHE A 127 13.96 13.38 -10.12
C PHE A 127 14.59 14.77 -10.17
N SER A 128 15.03 15.15 -11.36
CA SER A 128 15.59 16.47 -11.60
C SER A 128 14.89 17.21 -12.73
N VAL A 129 14.96 18.54 -12.69
CA VAL A 129 14.39 19.46 -13.69
C VAL A 129 15.38 20.57 -13.97
N SER A 130 15.82 20.69 -15.22
CA SER A 130 16.66 21.81 -15.64
C SER A 130 15.88 23.12 -15.64
N LEU A 131 16.47 24.20 -15.13
CA LEU A 131 15.88 25.54 -15.14
C LEU A 131 16.35 26.32 -16.38
N PRO A 132 15.42 26.84 -17.22
CA PRO A 132 15.78 27.68 -18.35
C PRO A 132 16.41 29.00 -17.88
N LYS A 133 17.64 29.28 -18.32
CA LYS A 133 18.38 30.50 -17.94
C LYS A 133 17.63 31.79 -18.25
N ASP A 134 16.92 31.84 -19.38
CA ASP A 134 16.20 33.03 -19.84
C ASP A 134 15.02 33.42 -18.93
N LEU A 135 14.54 32.48 -18.11
CA LEU A 135 13.50 32.73 -17.13
C LEU A 135 14.06 33.18 -15.78
N LEU A 136 15.37 33.04 -15.54
CA LEU A 136 16.01 33.35 -14.27
C LEU A 136 16.46 34.83 -14.23
N LYS A 137 16.37 35.41 -13.04
CA LYS A 137 16.73 36.82 -12.78
C LYS A 137 17.98 36.86 -11.90
N SER A 138 18.98 37.65 -12.31
CA SER A 138 20.15 37.97 -11.47
C SER A 138 19.82 39.10 -10.49
N GLU A 139 20.36 39.04 -9.28
CA GLU A 139 20.26 40.11 -8.26
C GLU A 139 18.80 40.50 -7.92
N LYS A 140 17.86 39.60 -8.20
CA LYS A 140 16.45 39.69 -7.85
C LYS A 140 15.98 38.32 -7.40
N LYS A 141 14.94 38.31 -6.56
CA LYS A 141 14.30 37.07 -6.11
C LYS A 141 13.71 36.32 -7.30
N ASN A 142 14.08 35.05 -7.45
CA ASN A 142 13.43 34.10 -8.35
C ASN A 142 12.31 33.39 -7.62
N PHE A 143 11.15 33.30 -8.25
CA PHE A 143 9.94 32.71 -7.66
C PHE A 143 9.73 31.28 -8.16
N LEU A 144 9.84 30.31 -7.25
CA LEU A 144 9.55 28.90 -7.50
C LEU A 144 8.16 28.57 -6.95
N SER A 145 7.31 27.99 -7.79
CA SER A 145 6.03 27.45 -7.36
C SER A 145 5.90 25.98 -7.77
N VAL A 146 5.47 25.14 -6.83
CA VAL A 146 5.25 23.70 -6.99
C VAL A 146 3.82 23.38 -6.57
N LYS A 147 2.94 23.12 -7.54
CA LYS A 147 1.56 22.70 -7.30
C LYS A 147 1.52 21.17 -7.22
N VAL A 148 1.24 20.64 -6.04
CA VAL A 148 1.19 19.21 -5.74
C VAL A 148 -0.25 18.72 -5.71
N ASN A 149 -0.52 17.57 -6.35
CA ASN A 149 -1.79 16.87 -6.26
C ASN A 149 -1.54 15.43 -5.76
N SER A 150 -2.15 15.10 -4.62
CA SER A 150 -2.02 13.82 -3.91
C SER A 150 -3.19 12.85 -4.17
N LYS A 151 -4.16 13.22 -5.02
CA LYS A 151 -5.34 12.39 -5.27
C LYS A 151 -4.94 11.12 -6.01
N LEU A 152 -5.09 9.98 -5.35
CA LEU A 152 -4.92 8.65 -5.95
C LEU A 152 -6.22 8.15 -6.58
N ASP A 153 -6.07 7.33 -7.61
CA ASP A 153 -7.15 6.73 -8.40
C ASP A 153 -7.06 5.19 -8.35
N ALA A 154 -8.15 4.51 -8.70
CA ALA A 154 -8.19 3.05 -8.77
C ALA A 154 -7.52 2.49 -10.06
N THR A 155 -7.34 3.31 -11.08
CA THR A 155 -6.93 2.88 -12.45
C THR A 155 -5.84 3.76 -13.07
N HIS A 156 -5.76 5.05 -12.69
CA HIS A 156 -4.86 6.02 -13.32
C HIS A 156 -3.65 6.44 -12.47
N THR A 157 -3.39 5.78 -11.34
CA THR A 157 -2.21 6.04 -10.49
C THR A 157 -1.50 4.75 -10.09
N ILE A 158 -0.18 4.84 -9.87
CA ILE A 158 0.62 3.77 -9.30
C ILE A 158 1.41 4.39 -8.14
N PRO A 159 1.04 4.12 -6.87
CA PRO A 159 0.10 3.10 -6.42
C PRO A 159 -1.39 3.41 -6.60
N TYR A 160 -2.24 2.38 -6.46
CA TYR A 160 -3.70 2.49 -6.50
C TYR A 160 -4.29 2.91 -5.16
N LYS A 161 -5.46 3.55 -5.25
CA LYS A 161 -6.29 3.87 -4.09
C LYS A 161 -6.73 2.62 -3.29
N ASN A 162 -6.98 1.48 -3.94
CA ASN A 162 -7.56 0.29 -3.29
C ASN A 162 -6.51 -0.80 -2.96
N ALA A 163 -5.24 -0.40 -2.79
CA ALA A 163 -4.15 -1.33 -2.58
C ALA A 163 -4.18 -1.97 -1.18
N PHE A 164 -4.05 -3.30 -1.10
CA PHE A 164 -4.22 -4.07 0.14
C PHE A 164 -3.03 -3.98 1.09
N LEU A 165 -3.33 -3.75 2.38
CA LEU A 165 -2.36 -3.54 3.46
C LEU A 165 -1.22 -2.62 3.02
N SER A 166 -1.58 -1.50 2.38
CA SER A 166 -0.62 -0.50 1.92
C SER A 166 -0.31 0.48 3.05
N PRO A 167 0.97 0.87 3.20
CA PRO A 167 1.35 1.92 4.15
C PRO A 167 0.56 3.20 3.93
N GLU A 168 0.33 3.96 5.00
CA GLU A 168 -0.36 5.24 4.96
C GLU A 168 0.37 6.23 4.06
N ARG A 169 -0.36 6.77 3.09
CA ARG A 169 0.16 7.71 2.09
C ARG A 169 -0.29 9.12 2.38
N PHE A 170 0.60 10.04 2.07
CA PHE A 170 0.42 11.45 2.34
C PHE A 170 0.73 12.26 1.08
N GLY A 171 0.18 13.46 1.00
CA GLY A 171 0.57 14.44 -0.01
C GLY A 171 1.71 15.32 0.48
N GLY A 172 2.47 15.90 -0.45
CA GLY A 172 3.40 17.00 -0.14
C GLY A 172 4.81 16.80 -0.65
N ILE A 173 5.65 17.79 -0.33
CA ILE A 173 7.09 17.77 -0.62
C ILE A 173 7.78 17.25 0.63
N PHE A 174 7.92 15.93 0.71
CA PHE A 174 8.27 15.23 1.95
C PHE A 174 9.72 14.80 2.06
N ARG A 175 10.52 15.16 1.06
CA ARG A 175 11.98 15.02 1.05
C ARG A 175 12.63 16.28 0.52
N ASP A 176 13.94 16.36 0.69
CA ASP A 176 14.72 17.55 0.42
C ASP A 176 14.67 17.99 -1.06
N ILE A 177 14.76 19.30 -1.25
CA ILE A 177 14.92 19.93 -2.56
C ILE A 177 16.26 20.67 -2.60
N TYR A 178 17.00 20.47 -3.69
CA TYR A 178 18.25 21.16 -3.95
C TYR A 178 18.20 21.91 -5.27
N LEU A 179 18.87 23.06 -5.30
CA LEU A 179 19.26 23.74 -6.52
C LEU A 179 20.73 23.41 -6.80
N LYS A 180 21.00 22.62 -7.83
CA LYS A 180 22.35 22.28 -8.29
C LYS A 180 22.85 23.35 -9.27
N PHE A 181 24.08 23.80 -9.06
CA PHE A 181 24.80 24.71 -9.95
C PHE A 181 25.73 23.85 -10.80
N VAL A 182 25.42 23.79 -12.09
CA VAL A 182 26.12 22.94 -13.06
C VAL A 182 26.99 23.84 -13.93
N PRO A 183 28.32 23.70 -13.96
CA PRO A 183 29.18 24.55 -14.78
C PRO A 183 28.76 24.58 -16.26
N ASN A 184 29.06 25.65 -17.00
CA ASN A 184 28.71 25.75 -18.42
C ASN A 184 29.37 24.62 -19.26
N ILE A 185 30.60 24.24 -18.91
CA ILE A 185 31.27 23.06 -19.45
C ILE A 185 31.14 21.96 -18.41
N HIS A 186 30.38 20.92 -18.72
CA HIS A 186 30.02 19.92 -17.72
C HIS A 186 29.77 18.54 -18.33
N LEU A 187 29.77 17.54 -17.46
CA LEU A 187 29.28 16.20 -17.71
C LEU A 187 27.74 16.22 -17.64
N SER A 188 27.08 16.31 -18.79
CA SER A 188 25.61 16.35 -18.88
C SER A 188 24.97 14.99 -18.64
N LYS A 189 25.73 13.90 -18.85
CA LYS A 189 25.34 12.55 -18.49
C LYS A 189 26.57 11.72 -18.17
N PHE A 190 26.53 10.94 -17.09
CA PHE A 190 27.57 9.96 -16.77
C PHE A 190 26.90 8.65 -16.35
N ASN A 191 27.31 7.55 -16.98
CA ASN A 191 26.88 6.21 -16.60
C ASN A 191 28.10 5.31 -16.54
N PHE A 192 28.06 4.34 -15.65
CA PHE A 192 29.04 3.28 -15.60
C PHE A 192 28.37 1.93 -15.35
N HIS A 193 29.03 0.87 -15.76
CA HIS A 193 28.80 -0.48 -15.27
C HIS A 193 30.14 -1.18 -15.12
N TYR A 194 30.15 -2.29 -14.40
CA TYR A 194 31.37 -3.08 -14.21
C TYR A 194 31.08 -4.55 -14.37
N GLU A 195 32.12 -5.30 -14.72
CA GLU A 195 32.13 -6.75 -14.75
C GLU A 195 33.22 -7.23 -13.79
N VAL A 196 32.83 -7.94 -12.72
CA VAL A 196 33.79 -8.56 -11.81
C VAL A 196 34.43 -9.75 -12.51
N ILE A 197 35.76 -9.80 -12.51
CA ILE A 197 36.49 -10.95 -13.03
C ILE A 197 36.38 -12.07 -11.98
N PRO A 198 35.80 -13.24 -12.30
CA PRO A 198 35.57 -14.31 -11.34
C PRO A 198 36.83 -14.72 -10.57
N ASN A 199 36.67 -15.00 -9.27
CA ASN A 199 37.74 -15.45 -8.37
C ASN A 199 38.97 -14.52 -8.36
N SER A 200 38.77 -13.22 -8.50
CA SER A 200 39.86 -12.23 -8.50
C SER A 200 39.49 -10.95 -7.76
N SER A 201 40.50 -10.15 -7.42
CA SER A 201 40.35 -8.78 -6.86
C SER A 201 40.31 -7.71 -7.96
N ARG A 202 39.73 -8.04 -9.12
CA ARG A 202 39.72 -7.17 -10.31
C ARG A 202 38.32 -7.05 -10.91
N ALA A 203 38.04 -5.89 -11.47
CA ALA A 203 36.83 -5.62 -12.23
C ALA A 203 37.17 -4.80 -13.47
N LYS A 204 36.49 -5.08 -14.58
CA LYS A 204 36.53 -4.24 -15.77
C LYS A 204 35.43 -3.19 -15.67
N VAL A 205 35.79 -1.92 -15.73
CA VAL A 205 34.87 -0.80 -15.59
C VAL A 205 34.63 -0.18 -16.96
N PHE A 206 33.36 -0.04 -17.32
CA PHE A 206 32.91 0.57 -18.55
C PHE A 206 32.20 1.88 -18.21
N VAL A 207 32.65 2.97 -18.81
CA VAL A 207 32.13 4.32 -18.57
C VAL A 207 31.63 4.94 -19.87
N SER A 208 30.54 5.69 -19.75
CA SER A 208 30.02 6.52 -20.84
C SER A 208 29.65 7.90 -20.29
N ALA A 209 30.29 8.93 -20.82
CA ALA A 209 30.06 10.31 -20.45
C ALA A 209 29.61 11.13 -21.67
N ASN A 210 28.65 12.03 -21.48
CA ASN A 210 28.35 13.10 -22.41
C ASN A 210 28.91 14.41 -21.84
N ILE A 211 29.78 15.06 -22.61
CA ILE A 211 30.42 16.32 -22.25
C ILE A 211 29.75 17.43 -23.04
N ALA A 212 29.19 18.41 -22.37
CA ALA A 212 28.53 19.55 -22.98
C ALA A 212 29.32 20.84 -22.72
N ASN A 213 29.52 21.65 -23.76
CA ASN A 213 30.07 23.00 -23.64
C ASN A 213 28.98 24.03 -23.98
N HIS A 214 28.36 24.62 -22.96
CA HIS A 214 27.30 25.63 -23.10
C HIS A 214 27.82 27.09 -23.04
N GLU A 215 29.10 27.33 -23.31
CA GLU A 215 29.66 28.70 -23.30
C GLU A 215 29.40 29.50 -24.59
N PHE A 216 28.54 29.01 -25.49
CA PHE A 216 28.23 29.69 -26.74
C PHE A 216 27.50 31.02 -26.51
N ARG A 217 28.09 32.14 -26.94
CA ARG A 217 27.49 33.49 -26.84
C ARG A 217 27.17 34.12 -28.19
N GLY A 218 27.65 33.56 -29.31
CA GLY A 218 27.30 34.00 -30.67
C GLY A 218 27.99 33.21 -31.79
N LYS A 219 27.62 33.47 -33.06
CA LYS A 219 28.10 32.71 -34.24
C LYS A 219 29.64 32.68 -34.41
N ALA A 220 30.37 33.65 -33.86
CA ALA A 220 31.84 33.66 -33.90
C ALA A 220 32.47 32.60 -32.96
N ASP A 221 31.80 32.26 -31.85
CA ASP A 221 32.29 31.31 -30.85
C ASP A 221 32.25 29.86 -31.34
N SER A 222 31.42 29.54 -32.33
CA SER A 222 31.24 28.17 -32.85
C SER A 222 32.42 27.62 -33.64
N ALA A 223 33.43 28.44 -33.97
CA ALA A 223 34.60 28.01 -34.75
C ALA A 223 35.78 27.55 -33.90
N ALA A 224 35.92 28.07 -32.67
CA ALA A 224 37.06 27.79 -31.80
C ALA A 224 36.97 26.38 -31.19
N LEU A 225 38.06 25.61 -31.31
CA LEU A 225 38.25 24.31 -30.66
C LEU A 225 39.00 24.51 -29.35
N GLU A 226 38.44 24.01 -28.26
CA GLU A 226 39.08 24.00 -26.95
C GLU A 226 39.50 22.56 -26.60
N ASN A 227 40.69 22.41 -26.03
CA ASN A 227 41.21 21.12 -25.58
C ASN A 227 40.78 20.87 -24.13
N PHE A 228 40.28 19.67 -23.87
CA PHE A 228 39.93 19.20 -22.54
C PHE A 228 40.51 17.81 -22.32
N GLU A 229 40.86 17.52 -21.07
CA GLU A 229 41.23 16.18 -20.64
C GLU A 229 40.07 15.58 -19.85
N ILE A 230 39.65 14.37 -20.21
CA ILE A 230 38.62 13.63 -19.48
C ILE A 230 39.29 12.50 -18.73
N LYS A 231 39.17 12.51 -17.40
CA LYS A 231 39.74 11.49 -16.53
C LYS A 231 38.62 10.71 -15.84
N PHE A 232 38.67 9.39 -15.97
CA PHE A 232 37.88 8.45 -15.19
C PHE A 232 38.77 7.74 -14.20
N SER A 233 38.30 7.54 -12.97
CA SER A 233 39.09 6.83 -11.95
C SER A 233 38.21 6.09 -10.96
N VAL A 234 38.78 5.02 -10.38
CA VAL A 234 38.22 4.27 -9.25
C VAL A 234 39.19 4.39 -8.10
N GLN A 235 38.68 4.72 -6.92
CA GLN A 235 39.46 4.78 -5.69
C GLN A 235 38.67 4.26 -4.50
N ASN A 236 39.36 3.63 -3.56
CA ASN A 236 38.79 3.32 -2.26
C ASN A 236 38.52 4.63 -1.51
N ARG A 237 37.33 4.77 -0.91
CA ARG A 237 36.92 5.99 -0.21
C ARG A 237 37.87 6.36 0.95
N ASN A 238 38.57 5.38 1.51
CA ASN A 238 39.45 5.54 2.67
C ASN A 238 40.95 5.60 2.31
N GLU A 239 41.31 5.49 1.03
CA GLU A 239 42.70 5.46 0.59
C GLU A 239 42.96 6.54 -0.47
N LEU A 240 44.22 6.97 -0.59
CA LEU A 240 44.64 7.95 -1.59
C LEU A 240 45.04 7.29 -2.92
N SER A 241 45.28 5.98 -2.94
CA SER A 241 45.70 5.26 -4.14
C SER A 241 44.53 4.97 -5.07
N LEU A 242 44.74 5.22 -6.37
CA LEU A 242 43.79 4.82 -7.41
C LEU A 242 43.87 3.31 -7.64
N ASN A 243 42.73 2.66 -7.72
CA ASN A 243 42.61 1.24 -8.07
C ASN A 243 42.56 1.02 -9.59
N GLY A 244 42.22 2.07 -10.34
CA GLY A 244 42.20 2.09 -11.81
C GLY A 244 41.90 3.49 -12.33
N SER A 245 42.38 3.82 -13.52
CA SER A 245 42.05 5.09 -14.18
C SER A 245 42.21 5.03 -15.69
N ALA A 246 41.53 5.94 -16.38
CA ALA A 246 41.66 6.14 -17.81
C ALA A 246 41.57 7.63 -18.13
N THR A 247 42.44 8.11 -19.00
CA THR A 247 42.48 9.51 -19.41
C THR A 247 42.40 9.60 -20.92
N THR A 248 41.58 10.52 -21.42
CA THR A 248 41.43 10.79 -22.85
C THR A 248 41.42 12.29 -23.12
N GLN A 249 42.21 12.74 -24.09
CA GLN A 249 42.16 14.12 -24.58
C GLN A 249 41.01 14.27 -25.59
N ILE A 250 40.22 15.32 -25.44
CA ILE A 250 39.15 15.66 -26.37
C ILE A 250 39.28 17.11 -26.83
N GLN A 251 38.79 17.36 -28.03
CA GLN A 251 38.49 18.70 -28.49
C GLN A 251 36.99 18.90 -28.55
N LEU A 252 36.53 20.02 -28.03
CA LEU A 252 35.11 20.38 -28.02
C LEU A 252 34.95 21.86 -28.37
N ARG A 253 33.99 22.15 -29.24
CA ARG A 253 33.63 23.53 -29.60
C ARG A 253 32.55 24.05 -28.65
N LYS A 254 32.47 25.36 -28.50
CA LYS A 254 31.36 26.01 -27.78
C LYS A 254 30.02 25.70 -28.44
N GLY A 255 29.02 25.38 -27.62
CA GLY A 255 27.67 25.01 -28.05
C GLY A 255 27.56 23.60 -28.63
N LYS A 256 28.57 22.74 -28.43
CA LYS A 256 28.58 21.35 -28.88
C LYS A 256 28.66 20.39 -27.70
N GLU A 257 28.24 19.18 -27.98
CA GLU A 257 28.35 18.04 -27.08
C GLU A 257 29.25 16.96 -27.71
N LYS A 258 29.89 16.15 -26.87
CA LYS A 258 30.66 14.99 -27.28
C LYS A 258 30.42 13.83 -26.33
N VAL A 259 30.04 12.70 -26.91
CA VAL A 259 29.92 11.43 -26.18
C VAL A 259 31.28 10.72 -26.19
N LEU A 260 31.71 10.27 -25.03
CA LEU A 260 32.91 9.48 -24.82
C LEU A 260 32.54 8.17 -24.13
N SER A 261 33.03 7.06 -24.66
CA SER A 261 32.91 5.74 -24.03
C SER A 261 34.30 5.12 -23.90
N GLN A 262 34.61 4.59 -22.72
CA GLN A 262 35.91 4.01 -22.42
C GLN A 262 35.75 2.81 -21.49
N ALA A 263 36.73 1.92 -21.48
CA ALA A 263 36.84 0.84 -20.50
C ALA A 263 38.25 0.82 -19.92
N PHE A 264 38.37 0.47 -18.65
CA PHE A 264 39.64 0.30 -17.95
C PHE A 264 39.52 -0.73 -16.83
N ASP A 265 40.66 -1.29 -16.43
CA ASP A 265 40.72 -2.27 -15.36
C ASP A 265 40.89 -1.59 -14.00
N ALA A 266 40.09 -2.04 -13.03
CA ALA A 266 40.26 -1.73 -11.61
C ALA A 266 40.81 -2.96 -10.89
N SER A 267 41.87 -2.77 -10.09
CA SER A 267 42.63 -3.84 -9.45
C SER A 267 42.83 -3.59 -7.95
N ASN A 268 43.27 -4.63 -7.23
CA ASN A 268 43.42 -4.61 -5.77
C ASN A 268 42.11 -4.22 -5.06
N LEU A 269 40.99 -4.72 -5.60
CA LEU A 269 39.67 -4.49 -5.04
C LEU A 269 39.40 -5.46 -3.89
N VAL A 270 38.92 -4.94 -2.77
CA VAL A 270 38.20 -5.73 -1.78
C VAL A 270 36.78 -5.86 -2.31
N MET A 271 36.34 -7.09 -2.59
CA MET A 271 34.99 -7.33 -3.09
C MET A 271 33.98 -7.09 -1.96
N TRP A 272 32.92 -6.35 -2.28
CA TRP A 272 31.87 -6.08 -1.33
C TRP A 272 31.13 -7.36 -0.99
N ASN A 273 30.88 -7.57 0.30
CA ASN A 273 30.02 -8.62 0.80
C ASN A 273 29.25 -8.13 2.03
N CYS A 274 28.20 -8.82 2.45
CA CYS A 274 27.39 -8.41 3.60
C CYS A 274 28.20 -8.31 4.93
N SER A 275 29.29 -9.07 5.06
CA SER A 275 30.22 -9.02 6.20
C SER A 275 31.40 -8.07 5.98
N THR A 276 31.65 -7.64 4.74
CA THR A 276 32.79 -6.79 4.36
C THR A 276 32.31 -5.70 3.39
N PRO A 277 31.63 -4.65 3.89
CA PRO A 277 31.03 -3.62 3.06
C PRO A 277 32.06 -2.60 2.54
N SER A 278 32.94 -3.03 1.64
CA SER A 278 33.97 -2.17 1.03
C SER A 278 33.35 -1.02 0.23
N ALA A 279 33.88 0.19 0.39
CA ALA A 279 33.36 1.41 -0.24
C ALA A 279 34.36 2.02 -1.23
N TYR A 280 33.97 2.07 -2.51
CA TYR A 280 34.72 2.74 -3.56
C TYR A 280 33.91 3.90 -4.13
N VAL A 281 34.57 4.78 -4.87
CA VAL A 281 33.92 5.80 -5.70
C VAL A 281 34.48 5.75 -7.11
N ILE A 282 33.60 5.99 -8.08
CA ILE A 282 33.97 6.25 -9.48
C ILE A 282 33.84 7.74 -9.73
N THR A 283 34.93 8.33 -10.20
CA THR A 283 35.00 9.76 -10.48
C THR A 283 35.20 9.99 -11.97
N ALA A 284 34.38 10.87 -12.54
CA ALA A 284 34.56 11.44 -13.87
C ALA A 284 34.88 12.93 -13.75
N GLN A 285 36.02 13.35 -14.31
CA GLN A 285 36.50 14.73 -14.24
C GLN A 285 36.71 15.28 -15.65
N ILE A 286 36.33 16.54 -15.84
CA ILE A 286 36.78 17.36 -16.97
C ILE A 286 37.89 18.28 -16.46
N LEU A 287 39.05 18.21 -17.08
CA LEU A 287 40.17 19.10 -16.79
C LEU A 287 40.48 20.00 -17.99
N GLN A 288 40.86 21.23 -17.70
CA GLN A 288 41.39 22.18 -18.67
C GLN A 288 42.64 22.83 -18.09
N ASN A 289 43.76 22.73 -18.81
CA ASN A 289 45.07 23.23 -18.36
C ASN A 289 45.46 22.76 -16.94
N GLY A 290 45.10 21.51 -16.60
CA GLY A 290 45.37 20.91 -15.28
C GLY A 290 44.36 21.25 -14.18
N ASN A 291 43.41 22.16 -14.42
CA ASN A 291 42.37 22.52 -13.44
C ASN A 291 41.10 21.70 -13.68
N VAL A 292 40.46 21.20 -12.61
CA VAL A 292 39.16 20.53 -12.68
C VAL A 292 38.07 21.56 -12.95
N ILE A 293 37.37 21.42 -14.07
CA ILE A 293 36.27 22.27 -14.51
C ILE A 293 34.93 21.73 -14.03
N ASP A 294 34.76 20.42 -14.09
CA ASP A 294 33.57 19.73 -13.61
C ASP A 294 33.92 18.32 -13.13
N GLU A 295 33.14 17.81 -12.18
CA GLU A 295 33.35 16.51 -11.54
C GLU A 295 32.03 15.88 -11.12
N ILE A 296 31.86 14.60 -11.44
CA ILE A 296 30.83 13.72 -10.90
C ILE A 296 31.52 12.59 -10.12
N ILE A 297 31.14 12.41 -8.86
CA ILE A 297 31.59 11.31 -7.99
C ILE A 297 30.37 10.44 -7.69
N GLN A 298 30.46 9.13 -7.98
CA GLN A 298 29.40 8.17 -7.69
C GLN A 298 29.94 7.01 -6.83
N PRO A 299 29.30 6.68 -5.70
CA PRO A 299 29.66 5.50 -4.92
C PRO A 299 29.50 4.21 -5.71
N VAL A 300 30.45 3.29 -5.55
CA VAL A 300 30.39 1.95 -6.13
C VAL A 300 30.81 0.88 -5.11
N SER A 301 30.10 -0.24 -5.10
CA SER A 301 30.52 -1.47 -4.44
C SER A 301 30.64 -2.56 -5.50
N PHE A 302 31.82 -3.17 -5.60
CA PHE A 302 32.12 -4.23 -6.58
C PHE A 302 31.72 -5.58 -6.00
N TYR A 303 30.70 -6.21 -6.56
CA TYR A 303 30.28 -7.57 -6.23
C TYR A 303 29.50 -8.17 -7.41
N ASN A 304 29.28 -9.48 -7.36
CA ASN A 304 28.38 -10.15 -8.30
C ASN A 304 27.27 -10.86 -7.53
N PHE A 305 26.02 -10.48 -7.77
CA PHE A 305 24.85 -11.18 -7.25
C PHE A 305 24.07 -11.80 -8.40
N SER A 306 23.90 -13.13 -8.36
CA SER A 306 23.27 -13.89 -9.43
C SER A 306 22.30 -14.91 -8.89
N ILE A 307 21.24 -15.20 -9.66
CA ILE A 307 20.20 -16.15 -9.27
C ILE A 307 20.32 -17.38 -10.16
N GLN A 308 20.67 -18.51 -9.57
CA GLN A 308 20.81 -19.78 -10.27
C GLN A 308 19.66 -20.73 -9.90
N LYS A 309 19.61 -21.90 -10.54
CA LYS A 309 18.51 -22.86 -10.35
C LYS A 309 18.49 -23.44 -8.94
N ASP A 310 19.65 -23.64 -8.34
CA ASP A 310 19.81 -24.27 -7.03
C ASP A 310 19.84 -23.25 -5.88
N SER A 311 20.52 -22.10 -6.05
CA SER A 311 20.62 -21.07 -5.02
C SER A 311 20.87 -19.67 -5.62
N PRO A 312 20.59 -18.58 -4.90
CA PRO A 312 21.26 -17.30 -5.13
C PRO A 312 22.76 -17.41 -4.82
N TYR A 313 23.56 -16.61 -5.51
CA TYR A 313 25.01 -16.56 -5.34
C TYR A 313 25.49 -15.14 -5.16
N LEU A 314 26.38 -14.93 -4.19
CA LEU A 314 27.08 -13.67 -3.95
C LEU A 314 28.58 -13.92 -4.08
N ASN A 315 29.22 -13.22 -5.02
CA ASN A 315 30.64 -13.38 -5.36
C ASN A 315 31.05 -14.83 -5.71
N GLY A 316 30.13 -15.62 -6.25
CA GLY A 316 30.38 -17.01 -6.66
C GLY A 316 30.13 -18.05 -5.56
N GLU A 317 29.76 -17.63 -4.35
CA GLU A 317 29.41 -18.51 -3.23
C GLU A 317 27.89 -18.56 -3.03
N LYS A 318 27.38 -19.72 -2.59
CA LYS A 318 25.94 -19.87 -2.28
C LYS A 318 25.54 -18.87 -1.20
N PHE A 319 24.41 -18.23 -1.40
CA PHE A 319 23.96 -17.14 -0.56
C PHE A 319 22.51 -17.33 -0.12
N GLN A 320 22.30 -17.43 1.19
CA GLN A 320 20.98 -17.48 1.81
C GLN A 320 20.48 -16.05 2.07
N LEU A 321 19.32 -15.69 1.53
CA LEU A 321 18.69 -14.40 1.83
C LEU A 321 18.00 -14.44 3.20
N ASN A 322 18.59 -13.73 4.17
CA ASN A 322 18.01 -13.49 5.49
C ASN A 322 17.56 -12.03 5.52
N GLY A 323 16.34 -11.80 5.03
CA GLY A 323 15.82 -10.46 4.78
C GLY A 323 14.67 -10.04 5.70
N VAL A 324 14.42 -8.74 5.71
CA VAL A 324 13.26 -8.10 6.37
C VAL A 324 12.68 -7.00 5.48
N THR A 325 11.37 -6.76 5.56
CA THR A 325 10.74 -5.61 4.90
C THR A 325 10.84 -4.35 5.77
N TYR A 326 11.02 -3.20 5.14
CA TYR A 326 11.11 -1.91 5.82
C TYR A 326 10.02 -0.94 5.33
N PHE A 327 9.21 -0.45 6.27
CA PHE A 327 8.24 0.61 6.06
C PHE A 327 8.56 1.83 6.93
N ALA A 328 8.75 2.99 6.30
CA ALA A 328 8.83 4.26 7.01
C ALA A 328 7.44 4.66 7.55
N SER A 329 7.21 4.50 8.86
CA SER A 329 5.97 4.89 9.54
C SER A 329 6.27 5.53 10.90
N ASN A 330 5.66 6.69 11.14
CA ASN A 330 5.72 7.43 12.39
C ASN A 330 4.37 8.10 12.68
N LYS A 331 3.92 8.04 13.93
CA LYS A 331 2.71 8.71 14.41
C LYS A 331 2.68 10.21 14.12
N SER A 332 3.75 10.92 14.45
CA SER A 332 3.78 12.38 14.45
C SER A 332 4.07 12.96 13.07
N TYR A 333 4.90 12.27 12.27
CA TYR A 333 5.46 12.82 11.03
C TYR A 333 5.23 11.94 9.80
N GLY A 334 4.36 10.93 9.89
CA GLY A 334 4.02 10.05 8.78
C GLY A 334 5.23 9.24 8.31
N SER A 335 5.48 9.22 7.00
CA SER A 335 6.62 8.51 6.40
C SER A 335 7.94 9.31 6.42
N MET A 336 7.97 10.49 7.04
CA MET A 336 9.19 11.31 7.13
C MET A 336 10.09 10.88 8.28
N PHE A 337 11.40 10.85 8.01
CA PHE A 337 12.44 10.52 8.97
C PHE A 337 13.66 11.42 8.79
N THR A 338 14.39 11.66 9.88
CA THR A 338 15.71 12.27 9.80
C THR A 338 16.74 11.25 9.31
N TYR A 339 17.86 11.73 8.76
CA TYR A 339 18.96 10.85 8.34
C TYR A 339 19.50 9.99 9.49
N GLN A 340 19.59 10.54 10.69
CA GLN A 340 20.00 9.78 11.87
C GLN A 340 19.00 8.66 12.21
N GLN A 341 17.70 8.91 12.09
CA GLN A 341 16.69 7.87 12.32
C GLN A 341 16.78 6.76 11.27
N MET A 342 16.93 7.11 9.98
CA MET A 342 17.13 6.12 8.90
C MET A 342 18.37 5.25 9.15
N LYS A 343 19.47 5.88 9.60
CA LYS A 343 20.70 5.17 9.96
C LYS A 343 20.47 4.22 11.14
N ASN A 344 19.82 4.68 12.20
CA ASN A 344 19.52 3.86 13.37
C ASN A 344 18.64 2.66 13.01
N ASP A 345 17.61 2.87 12.17
CA ASP A 345 16.71 1.80 11.73
C ASP A 345 17.47 0.71 10.95
N LEU A 346 18.32 1.08 9.97
CA LEU A 346 19.10 0.11 9.20
C LEU A 346 20.22 -0.55 10.02
N THR A 347 20.83 0.16 10.96
CA THR A 347 21.78 -0.44 11.91
C THR A 347 21.08 -1.48 12.78
N GLN A 348 19.88 -1.20 13.30
CA GLN A 348 19.12 -2.18 14.08
C GLN A 348 18.77 -3.43 13.26
N ILE A 349 18.42 -3.26 11.99
CA ILE A 349 18.20 -4.38 11.07
C ILE A 349 19.48 -5.22 10.91
N LYS A 350 20.64 -4.57 10.72
CA LYS A 350 21.93 -5.24 10.58
C LYS A 350 22.33 -5.98 11.85
N ASP A 351 22.20 -5.34 13.00
CA ASP A 351 22.53 -5.88 14.32
C ASP A 351 21.65 -7.09 14.69
N LEU A 352 20.41 -7.12 14.21
CA LEU A 352 19.51 -8.26 14.38
C LEU A 352 19.95 -9.50 13.60
N GLY A 353 20.88 -9.36 12.66
CA GLY A 353 21.48 -10.44 11.87
C GLY A 353 20.99 -10.54 10.42
N PHE A 354 20.18 -9.60 9.96
CA PHE A 354 19.72 -9.59 8.58
C PHE A 354 20.82 -9.16 7.60
N ASN A 355 20.78 -9.71 6.39
CA ASN A 355 21.73 -9.43 5.31
C ASN A 355 21.07 -8.73 4.10
N ALA A 356 19.74 -8.59 4.11
CA ALA A 356 18.98 -7.93 3.05
C ALA A 356 17.78 -7.14 3.59
N VAL A 357 17.39 -6.09 2.86
CA VAL A 357 16.21 -5.27 3.15
C VAL A 357 15.37 -5.13 1.88
N ARG A 358 14.08 -5.42 1.99
CA ARG A 358 13.12 -5.17 0.91
C ARG A 358 12.30 -3.91 1.23
N PHE A 359 12.12 -3.06 0.23
CA PHE A 359 11.28 -1.87 0.27
C PHE A 359 10.03 -2.11 -0.60
N PRO A 360 9.05 -2.89 -0.11
CA PRO A 360 7.86 -3.22 -0.90
C PRO A 360 6.85 -2.07 -0.87
N LYS A 361 5.98 -1.99 -1.88
CA LYS A 361 4.82 -1.07 -1.94
C LYS A 361 5.11 0.45 -1.86
N GLN A 362 6.36 0.89 -1.70
CA GLN A 362 6.76 2.31 -1.67
C GLN A 362 8.20 2.51 -2.14
N ALA A 363 8.49 3.71 -2.66
CA ALA A 363 9.84 4.05 -3.12
C ALA A 363 10.73 4.43 -1.92
N PRO A 364 11.91 3.80 -1.72
CA PRO A 364 12.75 4.09 -0.57
C PRO A 364 13.35 5.50 -0.65
N HIS A 365 13.66 6.08 0.51
CA HIS A 365 14.53 7.26 0.52
C HIS A 365 15.91 6.88 -0.05
N PRO A 366 16.50 7.64 -0.98
CA PRO A 366 17.77 7.26 -1.62
C PRO A 366 18.92 7.04 -0.63
N TYR A 367 18.94 7.85 0.43
CA TYR A 367 19.88 7.67 1.55
C TYR A 367 19.85 6.26 2.18
N LEU A 368 18.67 5.61 2.25
CA LEU A 368 18.57 4.24 2.76
C LEU A 368 19.35 3.25 1.88
N LEU A 369 19.36 3.46 0.56
CA LEU A 369 20.12 2.60 -0.36
C LEU A 369 21.63 2.82 -0.23
N SER A 370 22.06 4.06 0.01
CA SER A 370 23.46 4.36 0.34
C SER A 370 23.88 3.68 1.65
N LEU A 371 23.05 3.79 2.70
CA LEU A 371 23.27 3.14 3.98
C LEU A 371 23.30 1.61 3.87
N CYS A 372 22.45 0.99 3.05
CA CYS A 372 22.50 -0.45 2.79
C CYS A 372 23.88 -0.88 2.26
N SER A 373 24.46 -0.10 1.34
CA SER A 373 25.80 -0.36 0.80
C SER A 373 26.86 -0.26 1.90
N GLU A 374 26.78 0.78 2.74
CA GLU A 374 27.73 1.05 3.84
C GLU A 374 27.65 0.02 4.97
N LEU A 375 26.45 -0.48 5.28
CA LEU A 375 26.20 -1.42 6.38
C LEU A 375 26.32 -2.89 5.96
N GLY A 376 26.47 -3.19 4.68
CA GLY A 376 26.54 -4.58 4.19
C GLY A 376 25.16 -5.25 4.15
N LEU A 377 24.18 -4.57 3.55
CA LEU A 377 22.82 -5.04 3.32
C LEU A 377 22.51 -4.99 1.82
N LEU A 378 22.01 -6.09 1.25
CA LEU A 378 21.43 -6.09 -0.10
C LEU A 378 20.06 -5.41 -0.07
N ALA A 379 19.76 -4.53 -1.01
CA ALA A 379 18.49 -3.85 -1.12
C ALA A 379 17.64 -4.44 -2.26
N PHE A 380 16.38 -4.79 -1.96
CA PHE A 380 15.36 -5.05 -2.97
C PHE A 380 14.38 -3.89 -3.04
N ILE A 381 14.37 -3.22 -4.18
CA ILE A 381 13.44 -2.13 -4.47
C ILE A 381 12.28 -2.68 -5.29
N GLU A 382 11.10 -2.06 -5.19
CA GLU A 382 9.90 -2.56 -5.85
C GLU A 382 9.02 -1.42 -6.38
N SER A 383 8.44 -1.62 -7.57
CA SER A 383 7.36 -0.77 -8.06
C SER A 383 6.11 -1.00 -7.20
N PRO A 384 5.37 0.05 -6.77
CA PRO A 384 4.25 -0.10 -5.84
C PRO A 384 2.96 -0.62 -6.53
N ALA A 385 3.09 -1.37 -7.61
CA ALA A 385 2.01 -2.08 -8.28
C ALA A 385 1.60 -3.33 -7.47
N SER A 386 0.80 -3.13 -6.43
CA SER A 386 0.35 -4.19 -5.52
C SER A 386 -1.11 -4.56 -5.73
N SER A 387 -1.39 -5.87 -5.80
CA SER A 387 -2.74 -6.45 -5.92
C SER A 387 -3.53 -5.88 -7.12
N VAL A 388 -2.89 -5.84 -8.28
CA VAL A 388 -3.50 -5.30 -9.51
C VAL A 388 -4.56 -6.27 -10.02
N PRO A 389 -5.81 -5.83 -10.26
CA PRO A 389 -6.80 -6.64 -10.98
C PRO A 389 -6.34 -6.96 -12.42
N GLU A 390 -6.65 -8.17 -12.88
CA GLU A 390 -6.19 -8.68 -14.18
C GLU A 390 -6.65 -7.84 -15.37
N ASN A 391 -7.85 -7.28 -15.32
CA ASN A 391 -8.39 -6.45 -16.39
C ASN A 391 -7.66 -5.10 -16.50
N LEU A 392 -7.07 -4.59 -15.42
CA LEU A 392 -6.29 -3.35 -15.47
C LEU A 392 -4.96 -3.56 -16.19
N VAL A 393 -4.33 -4.73 -16.08
CA VAL A 393 -3.06 -4.99 -16.76
C VAL A 393 -3.20 -5.14 -18.29
N GLU A 394 -4.43 -5.27 -18.80
CA GLU A 394 -4.76 -5.25 -20.22
C GLU A 394 -4.99 -3.82 -20.75
N ASP A 395 -5.35 -2.87 -19.88
CA ASP A 395 -5.60 -1.48 -20.27
C ASP A 395 -4.31 -0.79 -20.74
N GLN A 396 -4.33 -0.27 -21.97
CA GLN A 396 -3.17 0.39 -22.58
C GLN A 396 -2.71 1.66 -21.82
N ASN A 397 -3.63 2.40 -21.21
CA ASN A 397 -3.32 3.56 -20.39
C ASN A 397 -2.57 3.11 -19.14
N PHE A 398 -3.05 2.06 -18.48
CA PHE A 398 -2.39 1.48 -17.32
C PHE A 398 -0.99 0.96 -17.66
N VAL A 399 -0.86 0.18 -18.74
CA VAL A 399 0.43 -0.34 -19.20
C VAL A 399 1.40 0.81 -19.52
N SER A 400 0.93 1.87 -20.16
CA SER A 400 1.73 3.06 -20.45
C SER A 400 2.17 3.80 -19.19
N LEU A 401 1.27 3.96 -18.22
CA LEU A 401 1.56 4.54 -16.92
C LEU A 401 2.62 3.72 -16.17
N SER A 402 2.44 2.41 -16.09
CA SER A 402 3.37 1.47 -15.45
C SER A 402 4.76 1.51 -16.10
N ASN A 403 4.83 1.51 -17.43
CA ASN A 403 6.11 1.63 -18.16
C ASN A 403 6.84 2.93 -17.83
N ASN A 404 6.10 4.05 -17.81
CA ASN A 404 6.67 5.36 -17.52
C ASN A 404 7.15 5.46 -16.07
N TYR A 405 6.36 4.92 -15.13
CA TYR A 405 6.74 4.83 -13.73
C TYR A 405 8.02 4.00 -13.59
N LEU A 406 8.04 2.77 -14.12
CA LEU A 406 9.17 1.84 -13.98
C LEU A 406 10.44 2.40 -14.60
N LYS A 407 10.36 3.01 -15.79
CA LYS A 407 11.52 3.67 -16.42
C LYS A 407 12.12 4.76 -15.53
N ARG A 408 11.29 5.60 -14.90
CA ARG A 408 11.75 6.69 -14.03
C ARG A 408 12.27 6.16 -12.70
N PHE A 409 11.58 5.20 -12.11
CA PHE A 409 11.99 4.50 -10.90
C PHE A 409 13.38 3.84 -11.08
N LEU A 410 13.59 3.16 -12.19
CA LEU A 410 14.89 2.58 -12.54
C LEU A 410 15.96 3.62 -12.81
N SER A 411 15.62 4.74 -13.45
CA SER A 411 16.56 5.85 -13.62
C SER A 411 16.99 6.46 -12.28
N ALA A 412 16.11 6.44 -11.27
CA ALA A 412 16.39 6.99 -9.96
C ALA A 412 17.20 6.03 -9.07
N TYR A 413 16.94 4.73 -9.14
CA TYR A 413 17.51 3.76 -8.19
C TYR A 413 18.40 2.68 -8.80
N GLY A 414 18.31 2.44 -10.11
CA GLY A 414 18.95 1.32 -10.79
C GLY A 414 20.48 1.27 -10.61
N ASN A 415 21.12 2.42 -10.49
CA ASN A 415 22.57 2.54 -10.38
C ASN A 415 23.10 2.45 -8.92
N TYR A 416 22.23 2.41 -7.90
CA TYR A 416 22.69 2.24 -6.52
C TYR A 416 23.31 0.85 -6.33
N SER A 417 24.53 0.81 -5.80
CA SER A 417 25.28 -0.45 -5.67
C SER A 417 24.57 -1.46 -4.77
N ALA A 418 23.97 -1.03 -3.66
CA ALA A 418 23.23 -1.93 -2.77
C ALA A 418 22.02 -2.62 -3.41
N VAL A 419 21.44 -2.03 -4.47
CA VAL A 419 20.24 -2.60 -5.11
C VAL A 419 20.61 -3.89 -5.82
N ALA A 420 20.14 -5.01 -5.29
CA ALA A 420 20.49 -6.36 -5.72
C ALA A 420 19.48 -6.97 -6.69
N ALA A 421 18.21 -6.58 -6.61
CA ALA A 421 17.16 -6.94 -7.55
C ALA A 421 16.04 -5.89 -7.57
N VAL A 422 15.27 -5.89 -8.65
CA VAL A 422 14.15 -4.97 -8.87
C VAL A 422 12.84 -5.74 -8.96
N GLY A 423 11.87 -5.33 -8.14
CA GLY A 423 10.54 -5.90 -8.04
C GLY A 423 9.55 -5.18 -8.96
N LEU A 424 8.72 -5.95 -9.66
CA LEU A 424 7.65 -5.44 -10.51
C LEU A 424 6.34 -5.17 -9.75
N GLY A 425 6.30 -5.51 -8.46
CA GLY A 425 5.11 -5.40 -7.61
C GLY A 425 4.81 -6.69 -6.85
N GLY A 426 3.64 -6.74 -6.23
CA GLY A 426 3.21 -7.86 -5.40
C GLY A 426 1.72 -8.17 -5.45
N GLY A 427 1.33 -9.27 -4.82
CA GLY A 427 -0.03 -9.79 -4.82
C GLY A 427 -0.52 -10.23 -6.19
N PHE A 428 0.35 -10.63 -7.12
CA PHE A 428 -0.09 -11.14 -8.42
C PHE A 428 -0.72 -12.54 -8.28
N LEU A 429 -1.71 -12.83 -9.13
CA LEU A 429 -2.27 -14.16 -9.25
C LEU A 429 -1.32 -15.07 -10.05
N PRO A 430 -0.93 -16.24 -9.53
CA PRO A 430 0.12 -17.08 -10.10
C PRO A 430 -0.28 -17.85 -11.38
N ASN A 431 -1.58 -18.06 -11.59
CA ASN A 431 -2.17 -18.79 -12.73
C ASN A 431 -2.95 -17.88 -13.70
N SER A 432 -2.63 -16.58 -13.70
CA SER A 432 -3.26 -15.60 -14.58
C SER A 432 -2.39 -15.37 -15.81
N SER A 433 -2.90 -15.73 -16.99
CA SER A 433 -2.22 -15.47 -18.27
C SER A 433 -2.00 -13.97 -18.50
N LEU A 434 -2.91 -13.11 -18.02
CA LEU A 434 -2.81 -11.66 -18.13
C LEU A 434 -1.67 -11.11 -17.27
N HIS A 435 -1.57 -11.54 -16.01
CA HIS A 435 -0.43 -11.17 -15.17
C HIS A 435 0.89 -11.73 -15.72
N THR A 436 0.91 -12.98 -16.17
CA THR A 436 2.10 -13.59 -16.77
C THR A 436 2.62 -12.78 -17.96
N PHE A 437 1.73 -12.39 -18.89
CA PHE A 437 2.10 -11.57 -20.05
C PHE A 437 2.59 -10.17 -19.64
N TYR A 438 1.88 -9.52 -18.71
CA TYR A 438 2.26 -8.21 -18.19
C TYR A 438 3.66 -8.25 -17.54
N LEU A 439 3.90 -9.21 -16.65
CA LEU A 439 5.16 -9.35 -15.93
C LEU A 439 6.32 -9.73 -16.85
N ASP A 440 6.11 -10.60 -17.84
CA ASP A 440 7.15 -10.93 -18.82
C ASP A 440 7.57 -9.69 -19.62
N THR A 441 6.58 -8.90 -20.07
CA THR A 441 6.80 -7.66 -20.81
C THR A 441 7.51 -6.60 -19.97
N GLN A 442 7.13 -6.44 -18.70
CA GLN A 442 7.81 -5.51 -17.80
C GLN A 442 9.24 -5.99 -17.49
N ALA A 443 9.43 -7.28 -17.22
CA ALA A 443 10.75 -7.84 -16.95
C ALA A 443 11.71 -7.67 -18.13
N GLU A 444 11.24 -7.85 -19.37
CA GLU A 444 12.04 -7.58 -20.57
C GLU A 444 12.51 -6.12 -20.62
N LYS A 445 11.63 -5.17 -20.27
CA LYS A 445 11.98 -3.74 -20.23
C LYS A 445 13.01 -3.43 -19.16
N VAL A 446 12.87 -3.99 -17.96
CA VAL A 446 13.87 -3.82 -16.88
C VAL A 446 15.23 -4.33 -17.33
N LYS A 447 15.28 -5.54 -17.91
CA LYS A 447 16.53 -6.17 -18.38
C LYS A 447 17.22 -5.40 -19.51
N LYS A 448 16.48 -4.61 -20.29
CA LYS A 448 17.05 -3.69 -21.30
C LYS A 448 17.64 -2.42 -20.69
N LEU A 449 17.21 -2.03 -19.49
CA LEU A 449 17.62 -0.79 -18.82
C LEU A 449 18.73 -1.01 -17.80
N ILE A 450 18.72 -2.14 -17.08
CA ILE A 450 19.69 -2.45 -16.04
C ILE A 450 20.04 -3.95 -16.03
N SER A 451 21.26 -4.27 -15.61
CA SER A 451 21.79 -5.65 -15.54
C SER A 451 21.53 -6.32 -14.19
N LYS A 452 20.39 -6.07 -13.56
CA LYS A 452 20.05 -6.63 -12.24
C LYS A 452 18.92 -7.65 -12.35
N PRO A 453 18.90 -8.69 -11.49
CA PRO A 453 17.80 -9.62 -11.41
C PRO A 453 16.44 -8.92 -11.24
N VAL A 454 15.42 -9.48 -11.87
CA VAL A 454 14.04 -8.98 -11.81
C VAL A 454 13.16 -9.99 -11.07
N TYR A 455 12.32 -9.49 -10.16
CA TYR A 455 11.40 -10.31 -9.38
C TYR A 455 9.97 -9.78 -9.38
N ALA A 456 9.03 -10.64 -9.01
CA ALA A 456 7.64 -10.27 -8.73
C ALA A 456 7.13 -11.12 -7.55
N SER A 457 6.20 -10.58 -6.77
CA SER A 457 5.61 -11.28 -5.64
C SER A 457 4.18 -11.74 -5.94
N PHE A 458 3.85 -12.94 -5.49
CA PHE A 458 2.61 -13.62 -5.84
C PHE A 458 1.93 -14.19 -4.61
N VAL A 459 0.61 -14.30 -4.71
CA VAL A 459 -0.16 -15.08 -3.75
C VAL A 459 0.18 -16.56 -3.93
N ALA A 460 0.35 -17.29 -2.82
CA ALA A 460 0.65 -18.71 -2.85
C ALA A 460 -0.42 -19.51 -3.63
N GLY A 461 0.01 -20.37 -4.56
CA GLY A 461 -0.84 -21.15 -5.45
C GLY A 461 -0.03 -21.95 -6.47
N GLN A 462 -0.67 -22.37 -7.57
CA GLN A 462 0.01 -22.98 -8.72
C GLN A 462 0.43 -21.91 -9.73
N PHE A 463 1.61 -22.06 -10.33
CA PHE A 463 2.26 -21.02 -11.12
C PHE A 463 2.56 -21.49 -12.54
N ASP A 464 2.56 -20.53 -13.47
CA ASP A 464 3.19 -20.69 -14.77
C ASP A 464 4.56 -20.00 -14.77
N LYS A 465 5.57 -20.68 -15.32
CA LYS A 465 6.87 -20.06 -15.57
C LYS A 465 6.78 -18.83 -16.48
N ILE A 466 7.32 -17.71 -15.99
CA ILE A 466 7.48 -16.45 -16.71
C ILE A 466 8.92 -16.37 -17.28
N PRO A 467 9.12 -16.42 -18.60
CA PRO A 467 10.44 -16.57 -19.21
C PRO A 467 11.48 -15.51 -18.81
N LYS A 468 11.08 -14.24 -18.73
CA LYS A 468 12.00 -13.12 -18.44
C LYS A 468 12.16 -12.82 -16.96
N LEU A 469 11.42 -13.48 -16.06
CA LEU A 469 11.54 -13.28 -14.62
C LEU A 469 12.66 -14.13 -14.02
N ASP A 470 13.52 -13.53 -13.18
CA ASP A 470 14.66 -14.23 -12.57
C ASP A 470 14.29 -14.87 -11.23
N PHE A 471 13.42 -14.20 -10.46
CA PHE A 471 13.12 -14.55 -9.07
C PHE A 471 11.62 -14.44 -8.76
N TYR A 472 11.09 -15.43 -8.04
CA TYR A 472 9.67 -15.58 -7.75
C TYR A 472 9.44 -15.47 -6.25
N GLY A 473 8.79 -14.39 -5.84
CA GLY A 473 8.44 -14.12 -4.45
C GLY A 473 7.09 -14.71 -4.09
N ILE A 474 7.02 -15.46 -2.99
CA ILE A 474 5.77 -16.01 -2.46
C ILE A 474 5.37 -15.24 -1.20
N GLU A 475 4.14 -14.73 -1.19
CA GLU A 475 3.58 -13.98 -0.07
C GLU A 475 2.81 -14.91 0.87
N LEU A 476 3.30 -15.02 2.11
CA LEU A 476 2.64 -15.71 3.20
C LEU A 476 2.04 -14.70 4.17
N PHE A 477 0.73 -14.83 4.40
CA PHE A 477 0.03 -13.98 5.34
C PHE A 477 -0.73 -14.84 6.35
N SER A 478 -0.17 -14.97 7.55
CA SER A 478 -0.68 -15.80 8.65
C SER A 478 -1.04 -17.24 8.22
N THR A 479 -0.31 -17.76 7.23
CA THR A 479 -0.51 -19.08 6.64
C THR A 479 0.10 -20.15 7.53
N SER A 480 -0.55 -21.31 7.67
CA SER A 480 0.03 -22.43 8.43
C SER A 480 1.29 -22.93 7.75
N LEU A 481 2.35 -23.16 8.52
CA LEU A 481 3.62 -23.67 7.99
C LEU A 481 3.50 -25.10 7.44
N SER A 482 2.49 -25.86 7.89
CA SER A 482 2.19 -27.20 7.37
C SER A 482 1.84 -27.21 5.87
N ALA A 483 1.37 -26.09 5.33
CA ALA A 483 1.00 -25.96 3.91
C ALA A 483 2.18 -25.56 3.01
N LEU A 484 3.36 -25.23 3.58
CA LEU A 484 4.49 -24.74 2.79
C LEU A 484 5.02 -25.79 1.82
N ASP A 485 5.08 -27.05 2.23
CA ASP A 485 5.53 -28.14 1.35
C ASP A 485 4.63 -28.29 0.12
N GLU A 486 3.31 -28.14 0.29
CA GLU A 486 2.34 -28.22 -0.80
C GLU A 486 2.49 -27.06 -1.79
N ILE A 487 2.86 -25.88 -1.28
CA ILE A 487 3.10 -24.67 -2.09
C ILE A 487 4.45 -24.77 -2.82
N PHE A 488 5.53 -25.08 -2.10
CA PHE A 488 6.89 -24.91 -2.60
C PHE A 488 7.43 -26.11 -3.38
N LYS A 489 7.07 -27.35 -3.05
CA LYS A 489 7.61 -28.53 -3.77
C LYS A 489 7.30 -28.49 -5.28
N PRO A 490 6.07 -28.17 -5.73
CA PRO A 490 5.78 -28.02 -7.16
C PRO A 490 6.61 -26.91 -7.81
N LEU A 491 6.73 -25.76 -7.13
CA LEU A 491 7.49 -24.62 -7.62
C LEU A 491 8.98 -24.92 -7.77
N TYR A 492 9.57 -25.63 -6.81
CA TYR A 492 10.97 -26.04 -6.88
C TYR A 492 11.22 -27.02 -8.02
N ALA A 493 10.25 -27.91 -8.31
CA ALA A 493 10.36 -28.83 -9.44
C ALA A 493 10.35 -28.09 -10.79
N GLU A 494 9.51 -27.06 -10.92
CA GLU A 494 9.37 -26.28 -12.15
C GLU A 494 10.48 -25.23 -12.35
N LEU A 495 10.76 -24.44 -11.32
CA LEU A 495 11.61 -23.24 -11.40
C LEU A 495 13.03 -23.46 -10.84
N GLY A 496 13.16 -24.37 -9.86
CA GLY A 496 14.37 -24.56 -9.06
C GLY A 496 14.35 -23.76 -7.75
N LYS A 497 14.95 -24.32 -6.69
CA LYS A 497 14.98 -23.75 -5.34
C LYS A 497 15.59 -22.34 -5.29
N GLY A 498 16.62 -22.09 -6.09
CA GLY A 498 17.32 -20.80 -6.11
C GLY A 498 16.50 -19.65 -6.68
N LYS A 499 15.43 -19.96 -7.42
CA LYS A 499 14.55 -18.98 -8.05
C LYS A 499 13.30 -18.64 -7.25
N VAL A 500 13.08 -19.26 -6.11
CA VAL A 500 11.84 -19.15 -5.35
C VAL A 500 12.16 -18.77 -3.91
N PHE A 501 11.60 -17.67 -3.44
CA PHE A 501 11.82 -17.15 -2.09
C PHE A 501 10.53 -16.66 -1.44
N LEU A 502 10.57 -16.47 -0.13
CA LEU A 502 9.48 -15.86 0.61
C LEU A 502 9.64 -14.34 0.56
N SER A 503 8.88 -13.65 -0.29
CA SER A 503 9.03 -12.20 -0.44
C SER A 503 8.36 -11.41 0.68
N GLU A 504 7.33 -11.97 1.30
CA GLU A 504 6.62 -11.37 2.42
C GLU A 504 6.10 -12.49 3.34
N ALA A 505 6.74 -12.70 4.50
CA ALA A 505 6.25 -13.60 5.52
C ALA A 505 5.72 -12.80 6.72
N GLY A 506 4.40 -12.63 6.79
CA GLY A 506 3.74 -11.83 7.84
C GLY A 506 2.89 -12.66 8.79
N TYR A 507 2.91 -12.30 10.08
CA TYR A 507 2.03 -12.87 11.10
C TYR A 507 1.40 -11.74 11.92
N LEU A 508 0.06 -11.68 11.91
CA LEU A 508 -0.68 -10.59 12.52
C LEU A 508 -1.01 -10.86 13.99
N VAL A 509 -0.67 -9.93 14.87
CA VAL A 509 -0.97 -9.98 16.30
C VAL A 509 -2.20 -9.11 16.58
N THR A 510 -3.28 -9.72 17.03
CA THR A 510 -4.52 -9.03 17.37
C THR A 510 -4.85 -9.12 18.87
N LEU A 511 -4.33 -10.14 19.54
CA LEU A 511 -4.45 -10.33 20.98
C LEU A 511 -3.20 -9.73 21.65
N GLY A 512 -3.29 -8.47 22.06
CA GLY A 512 -2.19 -7.74 22.73
C GLY A 512 -1.86 -8.22 24.16
N ARG A 513 -2.29 -9.42 24.57
CA ARG A 513 -2.02 -9.99 25.90
C ARG A 513 -1.25 -11.30 25.76
N SER A 514 -0.27 -11.50 26.64
CA SER A 514 0.44 -12.78 26.75
C SER A 514 -0.54 -13.89 27.10
N SER A 515 -0.60 -14.92 26.27
CA SER A 515 -1.39 -16.14 26.52
C SER A 515 -0.75 -17.38 25.89
N GLY A 516 0.55 -17.31 25.57
CA GLY A 516 1.32 -18.39 24.96
C GLY A 516 0.97 -18.71 23.50
N TYR A 517 1.85 -19.44 22.82
CA TYR A 517 1.82 -19.62 21.37
C TYR A 517 0.67 -20.51 20.86
N THR A 518 0.04 -21.31 21.74
CA THR A 518 -1.15 -22.11 21.39
C THR A 518 -2.39 -21.26 21.12
N ASN A 519 -2.40 -20.01 21.59
CA ASN A 519 -3.43 -19.03 21.25
C ASN A 519 -2.95 -18.23 20.03
N PRO A 520 -3.64 -18.34 18.87
CA PRO A 520 -3.22 -17.64 17.67
C PRO A 520 -3.28 -16.12 17.88
N SER A 521 -2.61 -15.36 17.01
CA SER A 521 -2.65 -13.90 17.00
C SER A 521 -2.11 -13.24 18.28
N THR A 522 -1.24 -13.93 19.03
CA THR A 522 -0.48 -13.40 20.19
C THR A 522 0.97 -13.14 19.79
N PHE A 523 1.70 -12.35 20.58
CA PHE A 523 3.14 -12.14 20.36
C PHE A 523 3.97 -13.42 20.53
N GLU A 524 3.58 -14.33 21.42
CA GLU A 524 4.22 -15.64 21.53
C GLU A 524 3.97 -16.53 20.31
N ALA A 525 2.75 -16.49 19.76
CA ALA A 525 2.44 -17.23 18.53
C ALA A 525 3.19 -16.66 17.31
N GLN A 526 3.33 -15.34 17.23
CA GLN A 526 4.18 -14.68 16.24
C GLN A 526 5.64 -15.13 16.36
N ALA A 527 6.18 -15.13 17.59
CA ALA A 527 7.54 -15.58 17.84
C ALA A 527 7.75 -17.06 17.45
N LYS A 528 6.78 -17.93 17.76
CA LYS A 528 6.81 -19.33 17.37
C LYS A 528 6.75 -19.50 15.85
N PHE A 529 5.85 -18.77 15.18
CA PHE A 529 5.74 -18.78 13.73
C PHE A 529 7.05 -18.44 13.04
N PHE A 530 7.74 -17.37 13.46
CA PHE A 530 9.03 -17.01 12.86
C PHE A 530 10.15 -17.97 13.25
N SER A 531 10.17 -18.50 14.48
CA SER A 531 11.12 -19.56 14.85
C SER A 531 11.03 -20.76 13.90
N ASP A 532 9.80 -21.19 13.61
CA ASP A 532 9.54 -22.35 12.76
C ASP A 532 9.79 -22.04 11.28
N LEU A 533 9.46 -20.82 10.82
CA LEU A 533 9.74 -20.37 9.46
C LEU A 533 11.25 -20.37 9.17
N LEU A 534 12.05 -19.89 10.13
CA LEU A 534 13.50 -19.84 10.01
C LEU A 534 14.09 -21.26 9.97
N ALA A 535 13.62 -22.15 10.85
CA ALA A 535 14.01 -23.56 10.81
C ALA A 535 13.64 -24.23 9.48
N TYR A 536 12.42 -24.00 8.98
CA TYR A 536 11.99 -24.52 7.68
C TYR A 536 12.88 -24.02 6.53
N SER A 537 13.26 -22.73 6.54
CA SER A 537 14.13 -22.15 5.52
C SER A 537 15.52 -22.79 5.51
N GLU A 538 16.09 -23.04 6.69
CA GLU A 538 17.38 -23.72 6.85
C GLU A 538 17.30 -25.18 6.39
N GLU A 539 16.28 -25.93 6.81
CA GLU A 539 16.09 -27.35 6.49
C GLU A 539 15.86 -27.61 5.00
N ASN A 540 15.22 -26.67 4.29
CA ASN A 540 14.83 -26.85 2.89
C ASN A 540 15.82 -26.26 1.88
N GLU A 541 16.82 -25.50 2.32
CA GLU A 541 17.79 -24.79 1.47
C GLU A 541 17.09 -23.99 0.35
N ASN A 542 16.02 -23.27 0.68
CA ASN A 542 15.36 -22.37 -0.27
C ASN A 542 16.18 -21.11 -0.50
N ALA A 543 15.83 -20.26 -1.48
CA ALA A 543 16.60 -19.04 -1.75
C ALA A 543 16.59 -18.01 -0.59
N GLY A 544 15.69 -18.19 0.39
CA GLY A 544 15.59 -17.37 1.60
C GLY A 544 14.24 -16.69 1.77
N TYR A 545 14.22 -15.65 2.62
CA TYR A 545 12.99 -15.01 3.04
C TYR A 545 13.13 -13.51 3.36
N PHE A 546 11.99 -12.85 3.38
CA PHE A 546 11.78 -11.52 3.94
C PHE A 546 10.67 -11.58 4.99
N ILE A 547 11.04 -11.36 6.25
CA ILE A 547 10.06 -11.21 7.32
C ILE A 547 9.33 -9.88 7.11
N ASN A 548 8.00 -9.94 7.10
CA ASN A 548 7.14 -8.77 7.07
C ASN A 548 6.64 -8.52 8.49
N SER A 549 7.06 -7.46 9.19
CA SER A 549 8.02 -6.39 8.82
C SER A 549 8.96 -6.06 9.96
N MET A 550 9.97 -5.21 9.74
CA MET A 550 10.86 -4.76 10.83
C MET A 550 10.08 -4.02 11.92
N TYR A 551 9.22 -3.08 11.53
CA TYR A 551 8.40 -2.24 12.41
C TYR A 551 6.92 -2.36 12.06
N ASP A 552 6.05 -2.23 13.05
CA ASP A 552 4.64 -1.93 12.81
C ASP A 552 4.51 -0.66 11.96
N TYR A 553 3.49 -0.61 11.11
CA TYR A 553 3.22 0.54 10.25
C TYR A 553 1.74 0.83 10.15
N ARG A 554 1.40 2.08 9.81
CA ARG A 554 0.02 2.54 9.59
C ARG A 554 -0.42 2.22 8.17
N CYS A 555 -1.70 1.90 7.99
CA CYS A 555 -2.28 1.64 6.69
C CYS A 555 -3.16 2.80 6.19
N ASP A 556 -3.33 2.88 4.87
CA ASP A 556 -4.27 3.81 4.22
C ASP A 556 -5.71 3.63 4.74
N TYR A 557 -6.13 2.38 4.96
CA TYR A 557 -7.46 1.99 5.40
C TYR A 557 -7.42 1.15 6.67
N HIS A 558 -8.48 1.23 7.47
CA HIS A 558 -8.70 0.32 8.60
C HIS A 558 -8.92 -1.11 8.07
N SER A 559 -7.95 -2.00 8.28
CA SER A 559 -8.15 -3.42 8.00
C SER A 559 -9.05 -4.05 9.06
N VAL A 560 -9.92 -4.98 8.66
CA VAL A 560 -10.69 -5.81 9.60
C VAL A 560 -9.84 -6.92 10.22
N LEU A 561 -8.76 -7.31 9.53
CA LEU A 561 -7.82 -8.34 9.97
C LEU A 561 -7.05 -7.87 11.21
N ALA A 562 -6.71 -6.58 11.27
CA ALA A 562 -6.03 -5.96 12.39
C ALA A 562 -6.99 -5.62 13.53
N SER A 563 -6.51 -5.66 14.78
CA SER A 563 -7.26 -5.13 15.91
C SER A 563 -7.61 -3.66 15.68
N TYR A 564 -8.87 -3.32 15.92
CA TYR A 564 -9.32 -1.94 15.75
C TYR A 564 -8.48 -0.98 16.60
N ASN A 565 -7.96 0.05 15.93
CA ASN A 565 -7.34 1.22 16.53
C ASN A 565 -7.59 2.41 15.60
N ASP A 566 -7.85 3.59 16.17
CA ASP A 566 -8.15 4.81 15.39
C ASP A 566 -6.96 5.25 14.51
N GLU A 567 -5.78 4.73 14.82
CA GLU A 567 -4.50 5.07 14.21
C GLU A 567 -4.13 4.17 13.02
N LYS A 568 -5.00 3.22 12.64
CA LYS A 568 -4.83 2.27 11.51
C LYS A 568 -3.52 1.47 11.55
N ILE A 569 -2.97 1.23 12.74
CA ILE A 569 -1.71 0.49 12.93
C ILE A 569 -1.92 -0.99 12.66
N LEU A 570 -1.01 -1.57 11.86
CA LEU A 570 -0.92 -2.99 11.61
C LEU A 570 0.16 -3.62 12.51
N THR A 571 -0.27 -4.39 13.51
CA THR A 571 0.64 -5.02 14.49
C THR A 571 1.17 -6.35 13.96
N LEU A 572 2.18 -6.29 13.10
CA LEU A 572 2.88 -7.48 12.57
C LEU A 572 4.40 -7.35 12.62
N GLY A 573 4.92 -6.19 13.04
CA GLY A 573 6.34 -5.91 13.09
C GLY A 573 7.09 -6.75 14.13
N ILE A 574 8.39 -6.97 13.88
CA ILE A 574 9.31 -7.52 14.88
C ILE A 574 9.44 -6.54 16.05
N CYS A 575 9.43 -5.24 15.74
CA CYS A 575 9.42 -4.12 16.67
C CYS A 575 8.14 -3.29 16.53
N ASN A 576 7.86 -2.48 17.56
CA ASN A 576 6.80 -1.47 17.52
C ASN A 576 7.12 -0.33 16.51
N GLU A 577 6.13 0.48 16.14
CA GLU A 577 6.32 1.69 15.30
C GLU A 577 7.32 2.68 15.91
N ASP A 578 7.42 2.74 17.24
CA ASP A 578 8.35 3.59 18.00
C ASP A 578 9.77 2.98 18.14
N ARG A 579 10.07 1.89 17.42
CA ARG A 579 11.34 1.15 17.41
C ARG A 579 11.64 0.37 18.69
N ASN A 580 10.68 0.28 19.61
CA ASN A 580 10.83 -0.57 20.78
C ASN A 580 10.94 -2.04 20.38
N ASN A 581 12.00 -2.71 20.85
CA ASN A 581 12.36 -4.10 20.53
C ASN A 581 12.06 -5.09 21.66
N GLY A 582 11.18 -4.72 22.62
CA GLY A 582 10.84 -5.56 23.76
C GLY A 582 10.00 -6.82 23.46
N ARG A 583 9.63 -7.07 22.20
CA ARG A 583 8.78 -8.21 21.82
C ARG A 583 9.54 -9.55 21.87
N PRO A 584 8.89 -10.67 22.23
CA PRO A 584 9.50 -12.00 22.22
C PRO A 584 10.09 -12.39 20.85
N VAL A 585 9.42 -12.01 19.75
CA VAL A 585 9.87 -12.30 18.39
C VAL A 585 11.26 -11.73 18.08
N TYR A 586 11.58 -10.54 18.59
CA TYR A 586 12.91 -9.93 18.40
C TYR A 586 14.00 -10.82 19.00
N LYS A 587 13.80 -11.30 20.24
CA LYS A 587 14.77 -12.16 20.93
C LYS A 587 14.95 -13.49 20.23
N VAL A 588 13.85 -14.09 19.74
CA VAL A 588 13.87 -15.35 19.00
C VAL A 588 14.66 -15.21 17.69
N ILE A 589 14.37 -14.17 16.90
CA ILE A 589 15.08 -13.92 15.63
C ILE A 589 16.55 -13.63 15.91
N TYR A 590 16.86 -12.77 16.89
CA TYR A 590 18.23 -12.45 17.28
C TYR A 590 19.01 -13.72 17.64
N ALA A 591 18.46 -14.55 18.54
CA ALA A 591 19.12 -15.78 18.94
C ALA A 591 19.34 -16.72 17.75
N LYS A 592 18.35 -16.85 16.86
CA LYS A 592 18.43 -17.74 15.70
C LYS A 592 19.47 -17.27 14.68
N LEU A 593 19.46 -15.98 14.31
CA LEU A 593 20.38 -15.43 13.30
C LEU A 593 21.83 -15.30 13.79
N HIS A 594 22.05 -15.23 15.10
CA HIS A 594 23.38 -15.21 15.72
C HIS A 594 23.84 -16.60 16.22
N ASN A 595 23.10 -17.68 15.91
CA ASN A 595 23.40 -19.05 16.34
C ASN A 595 23.59 -19.19 17.88
N LEU A 596 22.74 -18.50 18.65
CA LEU A 596 22.71 -18.56 20.11
C LEU A 596 21.72 -19.63 20.61
N GLU A 597 21.69 -19.88 21.92
CA GLU A 597 20.73 -20.80 22.54
C GLU A 597 19.27 -20.42 22.26
N GLN A 598 18.44 -21.44 22.05
CA GLN A 598 17.03 -21.25 21.70
C GLN A 598 16.26 -20.57 22.84
N VAL A 599 15.51 -19.53 22.49
CA VAL A 599 14.64 -18.81 23.43
C VAL A 599 13.36 -19.61 23.70
N THR A 600 13.08 -19.91 24.96
CA THR A 600 11.84 -20.59 25.37
C THR A 600 10.62 -19.70 25.13
N ILE A 601 9.65 -20.22 24.37
CA ILE A 601 8.39 -19.54 24.09
C ILE A 601 7.26 -20.18 24.93
N PRO A 602 6.53 -19.43 25.76
CA PRO A 602 5.44 -19.98 26.57
C PRO A 602 4.34 -20.65 25.73
N ILE A 603 3.91 -21.85 26.12
CA ILE A 603 2.87 -22.64 25.41
C ILE A 603 1.49 -22.02 25.58
N GLY A 604 1.10 -21.68 26.82
CA GLY A 604 -0.22 -21.14 27.13
C GLY A 604 -1.35 -22.16 27.13
N LEU A 605 -2.55 -21.73 27.54
CA LEU A 605 -3.78 -22.53 27.53
C LEU A 605 -4.78 -21.95 26.53
N LYS A 606 -5.36 -22.79 25.68
CA LYS A 606 -6.34 -22.36 24.66
C LYS A 606 -7.57 -21.70 25.31
N LYS A 607 -7.91 -20.49 24.88
CA LYS A 607 -9.08 -19.73 25.38
C LYS A 607 -10.22 -19.70 24.36
N ASP A 608 -11.47 -19.76 24.84
CA ASP A 608 -12.67 -19.51 24.01
C ASP A 608 -12.70 -18.01 23.62
N ARG A 609 -12.89 -17.73 22.33
CA ARG A 609 -12.97 -16.37 21.77
C ARG A 609 -14.40 -15.86 21.65
N SER A 610 -15.41 -16.68 21.95
CA SER A 610 -16.83 -16.35 21.80
C SER A 610 -17.25 -15.17 22.70
N PRO A 611 -17.68 -14.04 22.13
CA PRO A 611 -18.19 -12.92 22.92
C PRO A 611 -19.48 -13.31 23.65
N MET A 612 -19.50 -13.15 24.98
CA MET A 612 -20.70 -13.40 25.79
C MET A 612 -21.88 -12.50 25.39
N ALA A 613 -21.61 -11.35 24.76
CA ALA A 613 -22.62 -10.41 24.29
C ALA A 613 -23.66 -11.07 23.35
N PHE A 614 -23.26 -12.00 22.49
CA PHE A 614 -24.19 -12.69 21.58
C PHE A 614 -25.14 -13.62 22.32
N ILE A 615 -24.63 -14.36 23.32
CA ILE A 615 -25.43 -15.27 24.16
C ILE A 615 -26.41 -14.46 25.01
N VAL A 616 -25.91 -13.43 25.71
CA VAL A 616 -26.73 -12.59 26.60
C VAL A 616 -27.82 -11.86 25.82
N SER A 617 -27.49 -11.28 24.66
CA SER A 617 -28.50 -10.61 23.82
C SER A 617 -29.54 -11.60 23.26
N GLY A 618 -29.13 -12.78 22.82
CA GLY A 618 -30.07 -13.82 22.37
C GLY A 618 -31.02 -14.29 23.46
N LEU A 619 -30.53 -14.51 24.69
CA LEU A 619 -31.38 -14.87 25.84
C LEU A 619 -32.34 -13.74 26.23
N LEU A 620 -31.86 -12.49 26.25
CA LEU A 620 -32.71 -11.33 26.51
C LEU A 620 -33.81 -11.20 25.44
N LEU A 621 -33.48 -11.40 24.17
CA LEU A 621 -34.45 -11.36 23.08
C LEU A 621 -35.48 -12.49 23.19
N ALA A 622 -35.07 -13.69 23.64
CA ALA A 622 -36.00 -14.78 23.93
C ALA A 622 -37.01 -14.40 25.02
N LEU A 623 -36.54 -13.79 26.11
CA LEU A 623 -37.39 -13.32 27.21
C LEU A 623 -38.34 -12.21 26.77
N LEU A 624 -37.84 -11.18 26.07
CA LEU A 624 -38.65 -10.07 25.58
C LEU A 624 -39.72 -10.52 24.58
N THR A 625 -39.36 -11.46 23.70
CA THR A 625 -40.30 -12.07 22.75
C THR A 625 -41.38 -12.87 23.49
N GLY A 626 -40.98 -13.70 24.46
CA GLY A 626 -41.92 -14.48 25.27
C GLY A 626 -42.89 -13.60 26.04
N PHE A 627 -42.40 -12.49 26.62
CA PHE A 627 -43.24 -11.49 27.27
C PHE A 627 -44.22 -10.83 26.30
N LEU A 628 -43.74 -10.38 25.13
CA LEU A 628 -44.57 -9.73 24.12
C LEU A 628 -45.66 -10.66 23.56
N ILE A 629 -45.36 -11.95 23.33
CA ILE A 629 -46.37 -12.93 22.87
C ILE A 629 -47.43 -13.18 23.96
N ASN A 630 -47.05 -13.07 25.23
CA ASN A 630 -47.93 -13.31 26.37
C ASN A 630 -48.70 -12.07 26.85
N SER A 631 -48.30 -10.85 26.46
CA SER A 631 -48.91 -9.60 26.93
C SER A 631 -50.36 -9.38 26.49
N GLY A 632 -50.82 -10.05 25.42
CA GLY A 632 -52.21 -9.93 24.99
C GLY A 632 -52.67 -11.07 24.07
N ARG A 633 -53.88 -11.59 24.31
CA ARG A 633 -54.50 -12.65 23.50
C ARG A 633 -54.57 -12.26 22.02
N LYS A 634 -55.01 -11.04 21.74
CA LYS A 634 -55.15 -10.53 20.37
C LYS A 634 -53.80 -10.48 19.64
N PHE A 635 -52.75 -9.98 20.29
CA PHE A 635 -51.40 -9.95 19.70
C PHE A 635 -50.88 -11.36 19.41
N ARG A 636 -51.15 -12.34 20.29
CA ARG A 636 -50.81 -13.74 20.08
C ARG A 636 -51.53 -14.34 18.87
N GLU A 637 -52.82 -14.07 18.74
CA GLU A 637 -53.64 -14.48 17.58
C GLU A 637 -53.15 -13.81 16.29
N ASP A 638 -52.81 -12.52 16.33
CA ASP A 638 -52.23 -11.76 15.22
C ASP A 638 -50.86 -12.33 14.81
N THR A 639 -50.01 -12.71 15.79
CA THR A 639 -48.71 -13.35 15.57
C THR A 639 -48.84 -14.71 14.88
N SER A 640 -49.74 -15.55 15.37
CA SER A 640 -50.02 -16.85 14.75
C SER A 640 -50.57 -16.69 13.33
N ARG A 641 -51.51 -15.76 13.12
CA ARG A 641 -52.06 -15.44 11.80
C ARG A 641 -51.00 -14.89 10.85
N ALA A 642 -50.16 -13.95 11.30
CA ALA A 642 -49.09 -13.39 10.50
C ALA A 642 -48.04 -14.44 10.11
N LEU A 643 -47.73 -15.41 10.98
CA LEU A 643 -46.79 -16.50 10.65
C LEU A 643 -47.39 -17.52 9.68
N LEU A 644 -48.59 -18.04 9.98
CA LEU A 644 -49.18 -19.19 9.28
C LEU A 644 -50.06 -18.81 8.08
N ARG A 645 -50.74 -17.65 8.13
CA ARG A 645 -51.72 -17.20 7.14
C ARG A 645 -51.48 -15.73 6.76
N PRO A 646 -50.30 -15.38 6.21
CA PRO A 646 -49.90 -13.99 6.01
C PRO A 646 -50.85 -13.17 5.12
N TYR A 647 -51.48 -13.79 4.10
CA TYR A 647 -52.45 -13.09 3.25
C TYR A 647 -53.63 -12.55 4.06
N ASN A 648 -54.27 -13.41 4.86
CA ASN A 648 -55.43 -13.04 5.66
C ASN A 648 -55.07 -11.96 6.69
N PHE A 649 -53.86 -12.06 7.28
CA PHE A 649 -53.37 -11.04 8.20
C PHE A 649 -53.15 -9.68 7.51
N PHE A 650 -52.56 -9.64 6.31
CA PHE A 650 -52.39 -8.38 5.58
C PHE A 650 -53.73 -7.81 5.07
N ALA A 651 -54.72 -8.65 4.79
CA ALA A 651 -56.07 -8.22 4.46
C ALA A 651 -56.74 -7.55 5.67
N ASP A 652 -56.52 -8.09 6.89
CA ASP A 652 -56.97 -7.44 8.13
C ASP A 652 -56.38 -6.02 8.29
N ILE A 653 -55.12 -5.80 7.90
CA ILE A 653 -54.48 -4.47 7.89
C ILE A 653 -55.13 -3.55 6.85
N ARG A 654 -55.39 -4.06 5.64
CA ARG A 654 -56.06 -3.31 4.56
C ARG A 654 -57.44 -2.84 5.01
N ASP A 655 -58.20 -3.75 5.64
CA ASP A 655 -59.58 -3.52 6.08
C ASP A 655 -59.65 -2.75 7.42
N LEU A 656 -58.53 -2.13 7.85
CA LEU A 656 -58.41 -1.28 9.04
C LEU A 656 -58.84 -1.96 10.34
N ARG A 657 -58.68 -3.29 10.44
CA ARG A 657 -58.92 -3.99 11.71
C ARG A 657 -57.90 -3.53 12.74
N ILE A 658 -58.36 -3.33 13.98
CA ILE A 658 -57.54 -2.78 15.07
C ILE A 658 -56.31 -3.67 15.29
N ILE A 659 -55.12 -3.14 15.04
CA ILE A 659 -53.83 -3.75 15.39
C ILE A 659 -53.16 -2.84 16.41
N SER A 660 -52.53 -3.43 17.42
CA SER A 660 -51.87 -2.63 18.46
C SER A 660 -50.59 -2.00 17.91
N GLY A 661 -50.59 -0.66 17.82
CA GLY A 661 -49.42 0.11 17.41
C GLY A 661 -48.24 -0.07 18.36
N LEU A 662 -48.49 -0.03 19.67
CA LEU A 662 -47.45 -0.23 20.70
C LEU A 662 -46.79 -1.60 20.60
N HIS A 663 -47.57 -2.68 20.46
CA HIS A 663 -46.99 -4.02 20.28
C HIS A 663 -46.21 -4.13 18.97
N SER A 664 -46.67 -3.48 17.89
CA SER A 664 -45.97 -3.47 16.61
C SER A 664 -44.63 -2.71 16.70
N ILE A 665 -44.55 -1.63 17.49
CA ILE A 665 -43.30 -0.91 17.74
C ILE A 665 -42.31 -1.78 18.52
N ILE A 666 -42.76 -2.44 19.59
CA ILE A 666 -41.91 -3.36 20.36
C ILE A 666 -41.45 -4.53 19.48
N LEU A 667 -42.34 -5.09 18.65
CA LEU A 667 -42.00 -6.14 17.70
C LEU A 667 -40.93 -5.67 16.70
N ALA A 668 -41.06 -4.45 16.17
CA ALA A 668 -40.06 -3.87 15.26
C ALA A 668 -38.69 -3.73 15.94
N LEU A 669 -38.65 -3.32 17.21
CA LEU A 669 -37.41 -3.26 18.00
C LEU A 669 -36.80 -4.65 18.21
N ILE A 670 -37.61 -5.66 18.56
CA ILE A 670 -37.15 -7.05 18.72
C ILE A 670 -36.58 -7.60 17.41
N ILE A 671 -37.31 -7.45 16.29
CA ILE A 671 -36.84 -7.88 14.96
C ILE A 671 -35.52 -7.19 14.60
N SER A 672 -35.44 -5.88 14.88
CA SER A 672 -34.23 -5.10 14.60
C SER A 672 -33.05 -5.57 15.44
N ALA A 673 -33.29 -5.91 16.72
CA ALA A 673 -32.27 -6.41 17.62
C ALA A 673 -31.79 -7.81 17.25
N ILE A 674 -32.69 -8.70 16.83
CA ILE A 674 -32.31 -10.01 16.28
C ILE A 674 -31.39 -9.84 15.07
N PHE A 675 -31.77 -8.99 14.12
CA PHE A 675 -30.96 -8.76 12.92
C PHE A 675 -29.63 -8.08 13.25
N GLY A 676 -29.64 -7.12 14.19
CA GLY A 676 -28.45 -6.47 14.70
C GLY A 676 -27.46 -7.46 15.31
N THR A 677 -27.93 -8.39 16.15
CA THR A 677 -27.09 -9.43 16.74
C THR A 677 -26.59 -10.44 15.70
N LEU A 678 -27.43 -10.88 14.75
CA LEU A 678 -26.99 -11.75 13.66
C LEU A 678 -25.87 -11.11 12.84
N MET A 679 -26.04 -9.83 12.44
CA MET A 679 -25.02 -9.11 11.70
C MET A 679 -23.74 -8.90 12.49
N ALA A 680 -23.83 -8.50 13.76
CA ALA A 680 -22.67 -8.31 14.63
C ALA A 680 -21.89 -9.62 14.82
N SER A 681 -22.59 -10.75 14.96
CA SER A 681 -21.98 -12.09 15.02
C SER A 681 -21.26 -12.46 13.73
N MET A 682 -21.85 -12.15 12.57
CA MET A 682 -21.19 -12.37 11.27
C MET A 682 -19.97 -11.48 11.08
N PHE A 683 -20.02 -10.19 11.44
CA PHE A 683 -18.87 -9.28 11.37
C PHE A 683 -17.72 -9.79 12.23
N PHE A 684 -18.02 -10.17 13.48
CA PHE A 684 -17.02 -10.73 14.39
C PHE A 684 -16.40 -12.04 13.86
N PHE A 685 -17.19 -12.87 13.19
CA PHE A 685 -16.69 -14.10 12.56
C PHE A 685 -15.80 -13.82 11.33
N PHE A 686 -16.20 -12.90 10.45
CA PHE A 686 -15.48 -12.64 9.21
C PHE A 686 -14.23 -11.79 9.37
N LYS A 687 -14.03 -11.14 10.51
CA LYS A 687 -12.88 -10.27 10.77
C LYS A 687 -11.52 -10.94 10.58
N ASP A 688 -11.46 -12.27 10.70
CA ASP A 688 -10.23 -13.04 10.52
C ASP A 688 -10.08 -13.60 9.08
N LYS A 689 -10.97 -13.24 8.13
CA LYS A 689 -10.98 -13.76 6.75
C LYS A 689 -10.51 -12.69 5.75
N ILE A 690 -9.44 -12.99 4.99
CA ILE A 690 -8.85 -12.08 3.99
C ILE A 690 -9.87 -11.60 2.95
N LEU A 691 -10.74 -12.49 2.46
CA LEU A 691 -11.78 -12.13 1.48
C LEU A 691 -12.69 -11.01 2.01
N PHE A 692 -13.00 -11.00 3.31
CA PHE A 692 -13.87 -9.97 3.87
C PHE A 692 -13.20 -8.58 3.82
N ASP A 693 -11.91 -8.51 4.15
CA ASP A 693 -11.11 -7.30 4.02
C ASP A 693 -11.03 -6.82 2.56
N ARG A 694 -10.77 -7.74 1.62
CA ARG A 694 -10.76 -7.45 0.17
C ARG A 694 -12.08 -6.89 -0.34
N VAL A 695 -13.20 -7.47 0.09
CA VAL A 695 -14.55 -7.01 -0.27
C VAL A 695 -14.77 -5.59 0.24
N ILE A 696 -14.38 -5.28 1.46
CA ILE A 696 -14.51 -3.92 2.04
C ILE A 696 -13.63 -2.92 1.27
N LEU A 697 -12.38 -3.30 1.01
CA LEU A 697 -11.41 -2.46 0.31
C LEU A 697 -11.81 -2.18 -1.15
N SER A 698 -12.55 -3.08 -1.82
CA SER A 698 -13.05 -2.87 -3.18
C SER A 698 -13.93 -1.62 -3.34
N PHE A 699 -14.55 -1.16 -2.25
CA PHE A 699 -15.35 0.07 -2.26
C PHE A 699 -14.51 1.34 -2.15
N GLY A 700 -13.21 1.25 -1.85
CA GLY A 700 -12.29 2.39 -1.78
C GLY A 700 -12.77 3.51 -0.83
N SER A 701 -13.41 3.13 0.28
CA SER A 701 -14.07 4.07 1.20
C SER A 701 -13.51 3.92 2.61
N GLU A 702 -12.86 4.97 3.09
CA GLU A 702 -12.30 5.02 4.45
C GLU A 702 -13.38 4.82 5.51
N ASN A 703 -14.55 5.44 5.33
CA ASN A 703 -15.68 5.35 6.25
C ASN A 703 -16.26 3.93 6.32
N ILE A 704 -16.35 3.21 5.19
CA ILE A 704 -16.78 1.81 5.21
C ILE A 704 -15.74 0.98 5.94
N SER A 705 -14.46 1.15 5.61
CA SER A 705 -13.37 0.38 6.22
C SER A 705 -13.33 0.58 7.74
N TRP A 706 -13.42 1.83 8.19
CA TRP A 706 -13.53 2.21 9.59
C TRP A 706 -14.73 1.53 10.27
N ALA A 707 -15.94 1.69 9.71
CA ALA A 707 -17.15 1.15 10.32
C ALA A 707 -17.11 -0.39 10.41
N MET A 708 -16.66 -1.06 9.34
CA MET A 708 -16.56 -2.51 9.31
C MET A 708 -15.49 -3.03 10.28
N SER A 709 -14.34 -2.38 10.36
CA SER A 709 -13.30 -2.73 11.36
C SER A 709 -13.81 -2.51 12.78
N TYR A 710 -14.36 -1.33 13.08
CA TYR A 710 -14.88 -0.99 14.41
C TYR A 710 -15.93 -2.01 14.89
N PHE A 711 -16.97 -2.26 14.09
CA PHE A 711 -18.06 -3.17 14.48
C PHE A 711 -17.61 -4.63 14.55
N SER A 712 -16.62 -5.03 13.77
CA SER A 712 -16.05 -6.38 13.83
C SER A 712 -15.33 -6.65 15.15
N TRP A 713 -14.74 -5.63 15.78
CA TRP A 713 -13.99 -5.75 17.03
C TRP A 713 -14.78 -5.33 18.28
N HIS A 714 -15.93 -4.67 18.12
CA HIS A 714 -16.77 -4.15 19.21
C HIS A 714 -18.19 -4.75 19.19
N PRO A 715 -18.38 -6.02 19.60
CA PRO A 715 -19.64 -6.74 19.40
C PRO A 715 -20.83 -6.09 20.13
N VAL A 716 -20.65 -5.51 21.32
CA VAL A 716 -21.73 -4.85 22.06
C VAL A 716 -22.21 -3.59 21.32
N GLN A 717 -21.28 -2.74 20.90
CA GLN A 717 -21.57 -1.53 20.15
C GLN A 717 -22.15 -1.87 18.78
N ALA A 718 -21.64 -2.90 18.11
CA ALA A 718 -22.17 -3.40 16.85
C ALA A 718 -23.64 -3.82 16.99
N ILE A 719 -23.99 -4.60 18.03
CA ILE A 719 -25.40 -4.98 18.30
C ILE A 719 -26.27 -3.72 18.41
N LEU A 720 -25.88 -2.76 19.24
CA LEU A 720 -26.69 -1.55 19.50
C LEU A 720 -26.88 -0.70 18.23
N VAL A 721 -25.79 -0.38 17.53
CA VAL A 721 -25.83 0.49 16.35
C VAL A 721 -26.55 -0.20 15.20
N LEU A 722 -26.25 -1.48 14.92
CA LEU A 722 -26.92 -2.23 13.85
C LEU A 722 -28.41 -2.41 14.13
N THR A 723 -28.81 -2.58 15.39
CA THR A 723 -30.23 -2.57 15.80
C THR A 723 -30.91 -1.26 15.41
N GLY A 724 -30.30 -0.13 15.76
CA GLY A 724 -30.82 1.20 15.39
C GLY A 724 -30.92 1.40 13.88
N LEU A 725 -29.87 1.03 13.13
CA LEU A 725 -29.85 1.13 11.67
C LEU A 725 -30.91 0.25 11.01
N VAL A 726 -31.16 -0.96 11.52
CA VAL A 726 -32.21 -1.85 11.02
C VAL A 726 -33.58 -1.27 11.32
N PHE A 727 -33.79 -0.71 12.51
CA PHE A 727 -35.05 -0.07 12.87
C PHE A 727 -35.36 1.12 11.93
N LEU A 728 -34.36 1.98 11.69
CA LEU A 728 -34.47 3.08 10.72
C LEU A 728 -34.73 2.55 9.30
N LYS A 729 -34.11 1.44 8.91
CA LYS A 729 -34.37 0.79 7.62
C LYS A 729 -35.81 0.30 7.51
N LEU A 730 -36.40 -0.28 8.56
CA LEU A 730 -37.81 -0.69 8.56
C LEU A 730 -38.74 0.53 8.40
N LEU A 731 -38.43 1.66 9.05
CA LEU A 731 -39.16 2.91 8.86
C LEU A 731 -39.02 3.45 7.44
N PHE A 732 -37.81 3.43 6.87
CA PHE A 732 -37.56 3.85 5.50
C PHE A 732 -38.31 2.99 4.49
N ILE A 733 -38.29 1.65 4.63
CA ILE A 733 -39.08 0.76 3.79
C ILE A 733 -40.58 1.10 3.92
N SER A 734 -41.05 1.42 5.13
CA SER A 734 -42.44 1.84 5.35
C SER A 734 -42.78 3.15 4.62
N LEU A 735 -41.84 4.11 4.59
CA LEU A 735 -41.97 5.34 3.81
C LEU A 735 -41.98 5.07 2.31
N VAL A 736 -41.13 4.16 1.81
CA VAL A 736 -41.12 3.75 0.39
C VAL A 736 -42.44 3.10 0.01
N VAL A 737 -42.95 2.18 0.83
CA VAL A 737 -44.29 1.57 0.63
C VAL A 737 -45.39 2.63 0.74
N LYS A 738 -45.26 3.66 1.58
CA LYS A 738 -46.23 4.76 1.59
C LYS A 738 -46.11 5.62 0.33
N PHE A 739 -44.91 5.90 -0.14
CA PHE A 739 -44.68 6.71 -1.34
C PHE A 739 -45.27 6.04 -2.59
N PHE A 740 -45.06 4.73 -2.76
CA PHE A 740 -45.63 4.02 -3.90
C PHE A 740 -47.17 3.94 -3.88
N SER A 741 -47.81 4.18 -2.72
CA SER A 741 -49.28 4.25 -2.66
C SER A 741 -49.88 5.41 -3.46
N PHE A 742 -49.11 6.46 -3.79
CA PHE A 742 -49.57 7.58 -4.63
C PHE A 742 -49.84 7.18 -6.08
N PHE A 743 -49.23 6.09 -6.56
CA PHE A 743 -49.39 5.58 -7.92
C PHE A 743 -50.50 4.52 -8.02
N VAL A 744 -51.22 4.27 -6.93
CA VAL A 744 -52.34 3.33 -6.87
C VAL A 744 -53.59 4.09 -6.41
N MET A 745 -54.76 3.69 -6.91
CA MET A 745 -56.03 4.37 -6.60
C MET A 745 -56.39 4.32 -5.11
N ASN A 746 -55.87 3.35 -4.36
CA ASN A 746 -56.18 3.13 -2.96
C ASN A 746 -55.29 3.97 -2.02
N LYS A 747 -55.93 4.82 -1.20
CA LYS A 747 -55.24 5.60 -0.17
C LYS A 747 -54.89 4.72 1.02
N ILE A 748 -53.60 4.68 1.36
CA ILE A 748 -53.08 3.86 2.47
C ILE A 748 -52.43 4.77 3.52
N PHE A 749 -52.74 4.57 4.79
CA PHE A 749 -52.11 5.31 5.88
C PHE A 749 -50.68 4.82 6.13
N PHE A 750 -49.82 5.70 6.65
CA PHE A 750 -48.45 5.31 7.01
C PHE A 750 -48.43 4.17 8.04
N SER A 751 -49.36 4.15 8.99
CA SER A 751 -49.54 3.06 9.96
C SER A 751 -49.74 1.70 9.28
N ASN A 752 -50.52 1.65 8.20
CA ASN A 752 -50.78 0.41 7.46
C ASN A 752 -49.51 -0.09 6.76
N ALA A 753 -48.77 0.83 6.11
CA ALA A 753 -47.48 0.51 5.49
C ALA A 753 -46.47 0.01 6.55
N TYR A 754 -46.42 0.68 7.71
CA TYR A 754 -45.57 0.29 8.83
C TYR A 754 -45.91 -1.10 9.36
N TYR A 755 -47.19 -1.40 9.60
CA TYR A 755 -47.60 -2.74 10.05
C TYR A 755 -47.25 -3.81 9.03
N VAL A 756 -47.52 -3.58 7.74
CA VAL A 756 -47.13 -4.52 6.69
C VAL A 756 -45.63 -4.81 6.75
N VAL A 757 -44.80 -3.77 6.85
CA VAL A 757 -43.34 -3.95 6.89
C VAL A 757 -42.92 -4.75 8.11
N VAL A 758 -43.26 -4.30 9.32
CA VAL A 758 -42.82 -4.96 10.57
C VAL A 758 -43.24 -6.43 10.61
N TRP A 759 -44.52 -6.71 10.34
CA TRP A 759 -45.07 -8.06 10.43
C TRP A 759 -44.62 -8.98 9.28
N SER A 760 -44.11 -8.42 8.18
CA SER A 760 -43.47 -9.22 7.12
C SER A 760 -42.15 -9.85 7.57
N PHE A 761 -41.42 -9.17 8.47
CA PHE A 761 -40.14 -9.63 9.03
C PHE A 761 -40.29 -10.45 10.33
N LEU A 762 -41.51 -10.71 10.81
CA LEU A 762 -41.78 -11.54 11.99
C LEU A 762 -41.07 -12.91 11.99
N PRO A 763 -40.89 -13.64 10.86
CA PRO A 763 -40.19 -14.93 10.87
C PRO A 763 -38.77 -14.90 11.45
N PHE A 764 -38.09 -13.74 11.47
CA PHE A 764 -36.78 -13.60 12.12
C PHE A 764 -36.79 -13.93 13.61
N VAL A 765 -37.95 -13.81 14.29
CA VAL A 765 -38.12 -14.22 15.69
C VAL A 765 -37.79 -15.70 15.90
N LEU A 766 -38.00 -16.55 14.89
CA LEU A 766 -37.67 -17.98 14.95
C LEU A 766 -36.16 -18.25 14.96
N LEU A 767 -35.32 -17.26 14.63
CA LEU A 767 -33.87 -17.40 14.61
C LEU A 767 -33.21 -17.14 15.97
N ILE A 768 -33.95 -16.77 17.02
CA ILE A 768 -33.40 -16.49 18.35
C ILE A 768 -32.49 -17.62 18.89
N PRO A 769 -32.86 -18.92 18.79
CA PRO A 769 -31.96 -19.99 19.20
C PRO A 769 -30.65 -20.00 18.39
N GLY A 770 -30.75 -19.73 17.10
CA GLY A 770 -29.59 -19.59 16.20
C GLY A 770 -28.69 -18.42 16.59
N VAL A 771 -29.28 -17.27 16.95
CA VAL A 771 -28.54 -16.06 17.40
C VAL A 771 -27.59 -16.38 18.56
N ILE A 772 -28.03 -17.20 19.51
CA ILE A 772 -27.26 -17.55 20.71
C ILE A 772 -25.99 -18.33 20.36
N ILE A 773 -26.05 -19.21 19.36
CA ILE A 773 -24.97 -20.17 19.05
C ILE A 773 -24.26 -19.90 17.71
N LEU A 774 -24.73 -18.92 16.92
CA LEU A 774 -24.29 -18.70 15.53
C LEU A 774 -22.77 -18.63 15.40
N TYR A 775 -22.10 -17.79 16.21
CA TYR A 775 -20.64 -17.66 16.16
C TYR A 775 -19.93 -18.99 16.41
N ARG A 776 -20.38 -19.77 17.41
CA ARG A 776 -19.75 -21.05 17.75
C ARG A 776 -19.87 -22.05 16.61
N ILE A 777 -21.03 -22.11 15.96
CA ILE A 777 -21.23 -23.00 14.80
C ILE A 777 -20.35 -22.53 13.64
N LEU A 778 -20.32 -21.22 13.36
CA LEU A 778 -19.48 -20.67 12.29
C LEU A 778 -17.99 -20.95 12.51
N ALA A 779 -17.52 -20.84 13.76
CA ALA A 779 -16.14 -21.10 14.16
C ALA A 779 -15.71 -22.57 14.03
N MET A 780 -16.65 -23.51 13.83
CA MET A 780 -16.33 -24.91 13.52
C MET A 780 -15.94 -25.11 12.05
N ASP A 781 -16.20 -24.13 11.17
CA ASP A 781 -15.89 -24.12 9.73
C ASP A 781 -16.48 -25.29 8.89
N THR A 782 -17.21 -26.24 9.49
CA THR A 782 -17.75 -27.43 8.79
C THR A 782 -19.08 -27.20 8.06
N MET A 783 -19.93 -26.30 8.56
CA MET A 783 -21.33 -26.14 8.10
C MET A 783 -21.64 -24.73 7.56
N ASN A 784 -20.62 -23.90 7.33
CA ASN A 784 -20.80 -22.47 7.04
C ASN A 784 -21.67 -22.20 5.81
N ILE A 785 -21.48 -22.94 4.72
CA ILE A 785 -22.27 -22.76 3.48
C ILE A 785 -23.77 -23.00 3.70
N TYR A 786 -24.14 -24.00 4.51
CA TYR A 786 -25.53 -24.30 4.84
C TYR A 786 -26.14 -23.21 5.71
N ILE A 787 -25.39 -22.69 6.67
CA ILE A 787 -25.84 -21.58 7.54
C ILE A 787 -26.11 -20.33 6.70
N TYR A 788 -25.20 -19.99 5.79
CA TYR A 788 -25.40 -18.86 4.86
C TYR A 788 -26.63 -19.08 3.98
N GLY A 789 -26.82 -20.29 3.46
CA GLY A 789 -28.02 -20.67 2.70
C GLY A 789 -29.32 -20.50 3.51
N ILE A 790 -29.35 -20.96 4.76
CA ILE A 790 -30.51 -20.81 5.66
C ILE A 790 -30.82 -19.33 5.92
N LEU A 791 -29.80 -18.53 6.27
CA LEU A 791 -29.98 -17.10 6.51
C LEU A 791 -30.48 -16.36 5.24
N PHE A 792 -29.98 -16.75 4.07
CA PHE A 792 -30.45 -16.22 2.79
C PHE A 792 -31.91 -16.59 2.51
N LEU A 793 -32.30 -17.86 2.72
CA LEU A 793 -33.68 -18.31 2.55
C LEU A 793 -34.65 -17.58 3.50
N PHE A 794 -34.26 -17.35 4.76
CA PHE A 794 -35.04 -16.55 5.70
C PHE A 794 -35.23 -15.10 5.23
N LEU A 795 -34.17 -14.50 4.68
CA LEU A 795 -34.25 -13.15 4.12
C LEU A 795 -35.18 -13.12 2.89
N ALA A 796 -35.02 -14.07 1.97
CA ALA A 796 -35.86 -14.18 0.78
C ALA A 796 -37.34 -14.40 1.13
N LEU A 797 -37.63 -15.24 2.14
CA LEU A 797 -38.97 -15.45 2.67
C LEU A 797 -39.59 -14.15 3.21
N CYS A 798 -38.84 -13.37 3.98
CA CYS A 798 -39.32 -12.09 4.51
C CYS A 798 -39.55 -11.05 3.40
N VAL A 799 -38.68 -10.99 2.38
CA VAL A 799 -38.88 -10.12 1.21
C VAL A 799 -40.13 -10.54 0.44
N HIS A 800 -40.33 -11.84 0.21
CA HIS A 800 -41.56 -12.35 -0.42
C HIS A 800 -42.81 -11.98 0.40
N ARG A 801 -42.76 -12.13 1.73
CA ARG A 801 -43.86 -11.72 2.63
C ARG A 801 -44.13 -10.21 2.57
N LEU A 802 -43.09 -9.39 2.47
CA LEU A 802 -43.22 -7.94 2.31
C LEU A 802 -43.96 -7.60 1.01
N LEU A 803 -43.50 -8.14 -0.12
CA LEU A 803 -44.16 -7.93 -1.40
C LEU A 803 -45.59 -8.45 -1.39
N LYS A 804 -45.83 -9.56 -0.66
CA LYS A 804 -47.15 -10.11 -0.42
C LYS A 804 -48.06 -9.15 0.33
N GLY A 805 -47.56 -8.58 1.43
CA GLY A 805 -48.29 -7.56 2.17
C GLY A 805 -48.59 -6.34 1.32
N VAL A 806 -47.62 -5.84 0.54
CA VAL A 806 -47.78 -4.67 -0.33
C VAL A 806 -48.89 -4.87 -1.35
N TYR A 807 -48.93 -5.98 -2.09
CA TYR A 807 -49.98 -6.19 -3.08
C TYR A 807 -51.36 -6.35 -2.44
N VAL A 808 -51.44 -6.92 -1.23
CA VAL A 808 -52.69 -7.04 -0.48
C VAL A 808 -53.19 -5.66 -0.06
N ILE A 809 -52.36 -4.83 0.58
CA ILE A 809 -52.81 -3.50 1.02
C ILE A 809 -53.09 -2.53 -0.12
N TYR A 810 -52.44 -2.71 -1.27
CA TYR A 810 -52.68 -1.91 -2.47
C TYR A 810 -53.95 -2.36 -3.20
N ASP A 811 -54.42 -3.59 -2.95
CA ASP A 811 -55.47 -4.26 -3.70
C ASP A 811 -55.13 -4.36 -5.20
N VAL A 812 -53.89 -4.77 -5.49
CA VAL A 812 -53.34 -4.87 -6.85
C VAL A 812 -52.87 -6.30 -7.12
N ALA A 813 -52.95 -6.73 -8.37
CA ALA A 813 -52.44 -8.03 -8.81
C ALA A 813 -50.97 -8.24 -8.38
N PRO A 814 -50.61 -9.42 -7.81
CA PRO A 814 -49.26 -9.70 -7.32
C PRO A 814 -48.16 -9.45 -8.36
N GLY A 815 -48.42 -9.82 -9.62
CA GLY A 815 -47.47 -9.67 -10.72
C GLY A 815 -47.00 -8.23 -10.95
N LYS A 816 -47.89 -7.23 -10.80
CA LYS A 816 -47.52 -5.82 -10.94
C LYS A 816 -46.55 -5.40 -9.82
N VAL A 817 -46.86 -5.75 -8.57
CA VAL A 817 -46.01 -5.42 -7.42
C VAL A 817 -44.65 -6.10 -7.52
N TYR A 818 -44.61 -7.38 -7.90
CA TYR A 818 -43.35 -8.10 -8.09
C TYR A 818 -42.50 -7.46 -9.18
N PHE A 819 -43.10 -7.09 -10.32
CA PHE A 819 -42.39 -6.42 -11.41
C PHE A 819 -41.82 -5.06 -10.99
N TYR A 820 -42.64 -4.16 -10.45
CA TYR A 820 -42.17 -2.82 -10.07
C TYR A 820 -41.19 -2.85 -8.90
N ALA A 821 -41.36 -3.76 -7.94
CA ALA A 821 -40.39 -3.93 -6.86
C ALA A 821 -39.04 -4.44 -7.39
N PHE A 822 -39.06 -5.41 -8.31
CA PHE A 822 -37.85 -5.87 -8.97
C PHE A 822 -37.15 -4.74 -9.73
N VAL A 823 -37.89 -4.00 -10.57
CA VAL A 823 -37.35 -2.86 -11.33
C VAL A 823 -36.78 -1.79 -10.40
N PHE A 824 -37.45 -1.45 -9.30
CA PHE A 824 -36.96 -0.47 -8.33
C PHE A 824 -35.68 -0.94 -7.63
N MET A 825 -35.67 -2.17 -7.11
CA MET A 825 -34.49 -2.72 -6.42
C MET A 825 -33.30 -2.90 -7.36
N ALA A 826 -33.54 -3.38 -8.58
CA ALA A 826 -32.53 -3.50 -9.62
C ALA A 826 -31.99 -2.11 -9.99
N GLY A 827 -32.87 -1.14 -10.28
CA GLY A 827 -32.47 0.22 -10.64
C GLY A 827 -31.58 0.90 -9.60
N VAL A 828 -31.99 0.88 -8.32
CA VAL A 828 -31.20 1.49 -7.23
C VAL A 828 -29.84 0.79 -7.07
N SER A 829 -29.82 -0.53 -7.13
CA SER A 829 -28.59 -1.32 -6.99
C SER A 829 -27.65 -1.11 -8.18
N THR A 830 -28.17 -1.11 -9.40
CA THR A 830 -27.42 -0.90 -10.63
C THR A 830 -26.81 0.51 -10.68
N VAL A 831 -27.58 1.56 -10.38
CA VAL A 831 -27.05 2.93 -10.36
C VAL A 831 -25.91 3.07 -9.34
N TYR A 832 -26.08 2.50 -8.15
CA TYR A 832 -25.03 2.53 -7.12
C TYR A 832 -23.79 1.74 -7.53
N LEU A 833 -23.96 0.52 -8.05
CA LEU A 833 -22.83 -0.33 -8.48
C LEU A 833 -22.10 0.29 -9.67
N LEU A 834 -22.81 0.91 -10.63
CA LEU A 834 -22.18 1.65 -11.73
C LEU A 834 -21.39 2.86 -11.22
N PHE A 835 -21.92 3.59 -10.24
CA PHE A 835 -21.20 4.69 -9.61
C PHE A 835 -19.91 4.20 -8.91
N MET A 836 -19.99 3.10 -8.15
CA MET A 836 -18.82 2.54 -7.48
C MET A 836 -17.81 1.93 -8.45
N GLN A 837 -18.28 1.30 -9.54
CA GLN A 837 -17.41 0.81 -10.60
C GLN A 837 -16.67 1.96 -11.29
N ALA A 838 -17.38 3.03 -11.66
CA ALA A 838 -16.79 4.17 -12.36
C ALA A 838 -15.74 4.92 -11.51
N TYR A 839 -15.89 4.95 -10.18
CA TYR A 839 -15.02 5.75 -9.31
C TYR A 839 -13.96 4.95 -8.55
N ASN A 840 -14.21 3.66 -8.28
CA ASN A 840 -13.33 2.82 -7.47
C ASN A 840 -13.00 1.46 -8.13
N SER A 841 -13.47 1.19 -9.35
CA SER A 841 -13.32 -0.11 -10.02
C SER A 841 -13.75 -1.30 -9.15
N THR A 842 -14.82 -1.10 -8.37
CA THR A 842 -15.23 -2.03 -7.32
C THR A 842 -15.43 -3.47 -7.80
N PHE A 843 -15.99 -3.67 -8.99
CA PHE A 843 -16.23 -5.02 -9.52
C PHE A 843 -14.92 -5.75 -9.83
N ASP A 844 -13.93 -5.03 -10.35
CA ASP A 844 -12.63 -5.58 -10.72
C ASP A 844 -11.86 -6.04 -9.48
N PHE A 845 -11.82 -5.19 -8.44
CA PHE A 845 -11.23 -5.54 -7.16
C PHE A 845 -11.99 -6.66 -6.42
N LEU A 846 -13.32 -6.74 -6.56
CA LEU A 846 -14.12 -7.84 -6.00
C LEU A 846 -13.80 -9.17 -6.68
N VAL A 847 -13.80 -9.20 -8.01
CA VAL A 847 -13.48 -10.40 -8.79
C VAL A 847 -12.05 -10.86 -8.48
N PHE A 848 -11.10 -9.93 -8.44
CA PHE A 848 -9.73 -10.20 -8.05
C PHE A 848 -9.63 -10.83 -6.66
N GLY A 849 -10.31 -10.27 -5.65
CA GLY A 849 -10.31 -10.81 -4.29
C GLY A 849 -10.92 -12.22 -4.19
N VAL A 850 -11.96 -12.52 -4.99
CA VAL A 850 -12.55 -13.87 -5.06
C VAL A 850 -11.58 -14.84 -5.72
N LYS A 851 -10.93 -14.46 -6.83
CA LYS A 851 -9.91 -15.30 -7.48
C LYS A 851 -8.73 -15.56 -6.58
N GLU A 852 -8.26 -14.56 -5.84
CA GLU A 852 -7.21 -14.72 -4.84
C GLU A 852 -7.60 -15.79 -3.79
N LEU A 853 -8.83 -15.75 -3.28
CA LEU A 853 -9.30 -16.76 -2.35
C LEU A 853 -9.31 -18.15 -2.98
N LEU A 854 -9.78 -18.28 -4.22
CA LEU A 854 -9.83 -19.56 -4.94
C LEU A 854 -8.45 -20.15 -5.21
N VAL A 855 -7.41 -19.32 -5.33
CA VAL A 855 -6.02 -19.79 -5.50
C VAL A 855 -5.42 -20.28 -4.18
N ARG A 856 -5.87 -19.73 -3.04
CA ARG A 856 -5.39 -20.11 -1.70
C ARG A 856 -6.05 -21.37 -1.13
N ILE A 857 -7.19 -21.80 -1.69
CA ILE A 857 -7.93 -23.02 -1.33
C ILE A 857 -7.51 -24.12 -2.30
#